data_AF-A0A6B9FE51-F1
#
_entry.id   AF-A0A6B9FE51-F1
#
_cell.length_a   1.000
_cell.length_b   1.000
_cell.length_c   1.000
_cell.angle_alpha   90.00
_cell.angle_beta   90.00
_cell.angle_gamma   90.00
#
_symmetry.space_group_name_H-M   'P 1'
#
loop_
_entity.id
_entity.type
_entity.pdbx_description
1 polymer ?
#
loop_
_entity_poly.entity_id
_entity_poly.type
_entity_poly.pdbx_seq_one_letter_code
_entity_poly.pdbx_strand_id
1 'polypeptide(L)'
;MTTREFDGIRLERVREHVWEIPREGEMRVPARVLASESLLERIGDDDTLQQLKNATHLPGMTSHAVCMPDGHQGYGFPVGGVGATDAETGCISPGAVGYDINCLPGETDVRLAFGRKLSLEALGERFENERAAVAAGDELTTSEVRLFTESGAKPVYELETATGRRIEATGDHRFETPEGMIPVEELTPGESVYVHPFEGIEHEDPDEFTVLSEDDFADDNPQIRRVLKDRGLLPLRSTDEQFHRLLKVVGFLLGDGSYGGPGQTWFYGEPEELERIRADIREIGFKPSKIYERDRNHDIDGSTFERTEYSFKTTSKALRRVFVELGVPEGPKVASGFTTPGYLDRLADWQRALFYAAYFGAEMNTPAAQSDKNLYCPKVSQTRTADTRTAGLAFLEDMASFLDDLGIETNDIEAFETDSNSTSETIRLRLGIKNDSENLIRFFTRVGYRYHPEKRRKAAVAVQYLRSKERAISRRERIATEAQTLADGGSDVSDIKERFEINDRFVERSVWSGRTGRPRPGDDFPDFEEFRETVDVRADGAVRTEIESIHAAGSKPVYDIGVTHDAHTFLANGFVVSNCGVRMMKTNLTYDDVRGREEELVEALFANVPSGLGGGGVVQGDMDTVESVLDRGVDWALEAGWAVPADLEHCEDEGRRPDADPAAVSQKAKDRGKNQLGSLGSGNHFLEVQRVTDVYREDVADAYGLEPEQIVVLIHCGSRGLGHQTCTDYLRKIEKRHSDLLADLPDKELAAAPAGSELAEDYYGAMCACINFAWVNRQLIMHRTRKVFERVFDRSWESMDMHLLYDVAHNIAKKEVHDVGGEERELYVHRKGATRAFPAGHPEVPAAYRDVGQPIIIPGSMGAGSYVLRGGEASMDLTFGSTAHGAGRLMSRTQAKQEFWGETVQDELRDQQHVYVKAQSGATVAEEAPGVYKDVDEVVRVSDELGIGDKVARTYPVCNIKG
;
A
#
# COMPACT_ATOMS: atom_id res chain seq x y z
N MET A 1 -19.48 -18.46 -41.34
CA MET A 1 -18.77 -18.51 -40.06
C MET A 1 -19.80 -18.66 -38.94
N THR A 2 -19.41 -19.19 -37.78
CA THR A 2 -20.10 -18.89 -36.52
C THR A 2 -19.61 -17.54 -36.04
N THR A 3 -20.49 -16.66 -35.57
CA THR A 3 -20.13 -15.34 -35.05
C THR A 3 -20.69 -15.18 -33.63
N ARG A 4 -19.93 -14.53 -32.76
CA ARG A 4 -20.37 -14.03 -31.45
C ARG A 4 -20.16 -12.52 -31.41
N GLU A 5 -20.87 -11.82 -30.55
CA GLU A 5 -20.79 -10.37 -30.41
C GLU A 5 -20.98 -10.03 -28.93
N PHE A 6 -20.03 -9.27 -28.38
CA PHE A 6 -20.00 -8.81 -26.99
C PHE A 6 -19.68 -7.31 -27.03
N ASP A 7 -20.53 -6.47 -26.45
CA ASP A 7 -20.43 -5.00 -26.44
C ASP A 7 -20.02 -4.35 -27.78
N GLY A 8 -20.60 -4.86 -28.87
CA GLY A 8 -20.36 -4.40 -30.24
C GLY A 8 -19.06 -4.91 -30.88
N ILE A 9 -18.22 -5.64 -30.14
CA ILE A 9 -17.07 -6.36 -30.69
C ILE A 9 -17.55 -7.69 -31.26
N ARG A 10 -17.58 -7.77 -32.60
CA ARG A 10 -17.88 -9.00 -33.34
C ARG A 10 -16.65 -9.87 -33.48
N LEU A 11 -16.78 -11.14 -33.09
CA LEU A 11 -15.80 -12.20 -33.33
C LEU A 11 -16.32 -13.21 -34.36
N GLU A 12 -15.44 -13.66 -35.24
CA GLU A 12 -15.71 -14.76 -36.17
C GLU A 12 -14.93 -16.01 -35.78
N ARG A 13 -15.58 -17.17 -35.72
CA ARG A 13 -14.87 -18.44 -35.51
C ARG A 13 -14.14 -18.83 -36.80
N VAL A 14 -12.82 -18.72 -36.78
CA VAL A 14 -11.92 -19.07 -37.89
C VAL A 14 -11.68 -20.58 -37.93
N ARG A 15 -11.46 -21.19 -36.76
CA ARG A 15 -11.42 -22.65 -36.57
C ARG A 15 -11.90 -23.02 -35.17
N GLU A 16 -11.96 -24.31 -34.86
CA GLU A 16 -12.24 -24.78 -33.49
C GLU A 16 -11.25 -24.15 -32.51
N HIS A 17 -11.79 -23.69 -31.37
CA HIS A 17 -11.11 -22.91 -30.34
C HIS A 17 -10.41 -21.61 -30.75
N VAL A 18 -10.57 -21.11 -31.99
CA VAL A 18 -9.98 -19.83 -32.44
C VAL A 18 -11.03 -18.88 -32.99
N TRP A 19 -11.19 -17.76 -32.29
CA TRP A 19 -12.05 -16.64 -32.65
C TRP A 19 -11.19 -15.45 -33.06
N GLU A 20 -11.62 -14.70 -34.07
CA GLU A 20 -10.88 -13.55 -34.59
C GLU A 20 -11.77 -12.31 -34.60
N ILE A 21 -11.27 -11.21 -34.02
CA ILE A 21 -11.79 -9.86 -34.22
C ILE A 21 -11.16 -9.38 -35.54
N PRO A 22 -11.96 -9.21 -36.62
CA PRO A 22 -11.41 -8.80 -37.92
C PRO A 22 -10.73 -7.45 -37.82
N ARG A 23 -9.65 -7.26 -38.60
CA ARG A 23 -8.94 -5.98 -38.66
C ARG A 23 -9.86 -4.89 -39.23
N GLU A 24 -10.20 -3.90 -38.40
CA GLU A 24 -11.04 -2.75 -38.77
C GLU A 24 -10.44 -1.42 -38.27
N GLY A 25 -10.93 -0.29 -38.79
CA GLY A 25 -10.45 1.04 -38.40
C GLY A 25 -8.93 1.20 -38.58
N GLU A 26 -8.26 1.58 -37.51
CA GLU A 26 -6.81 1.87 -37.47
C GLU A 26 -5.98 0.72 -36.89
N MET A 27 -6.62 -0.42 -36.57
CA MET A 27 -5.94 -1.65 -36.14
C MET A 27 -4.85 -2.01 -37.16
N ARG A 28 -3.64 -2.35 -36.72
CA ARG A 28 -2.52 -2.74 -37.63
C ARG A 28 -2.61 -4.21 -38.02
N VAL A 29 -3.11 -5.03 -37.12
CA VAL A 29 -3.35 -6.48 -37.26
C VAL A 29 -4.75 -6.84 -36.77
N PRO A 30 -5.34 -7.98 -37.19
CA PRO A 30 -6.47 -8.57 -36.48
C PRO A 30 -6.09 -9.02 -35.05
N ALA A 31 -7.09 -9.30 -34.21
CA ALA A 31 -6.90 -9.87 -32.88
C ALA A 31 -7.54 -11.26 -32.77
N ARG A 32 -6.98 -12.16 -31.95
CA ARG A 32 -7.47 -13.53 -31.76
C ARG A 32 -7.72 -13.87 -30.30
N VAL A 33 -8.82 -14.58 -30.04
CA VAL A 33 -9.17 -15.14 -28.72
C VAL A 33 -9.15 -16.67 -28.83
N LEU A 34 -8.37 -17.31 -27.98
CA LEU A 34 -8.17 -18.75 -27.95
C LEU A 34 -9.05 -19.36 -26.86
N ALA A 35 -10.26 -19.79 -27.23
CA ALA A 35 -11.29 -20.14 -26.24
C ALA A 35 -12.33 -21.16 -26.76
N SER A 36 -12.83 -21.99 -25.86
CA SER A 36 -14.10 -22.70 -26.00
C SER A 36 -15.29 -21.73 -25.93
N GLU A 37 -16.50 -22.20 -26.25
CA GLU A 37 -17.68 -21.32 -26.17
C GLU A 37 -17.97 -20.90 -24.72
N SER A 38 -17.69 -21.75 -23.73
CA SER A 38 -17.76 -21.42 -22.30
C SER A 38 -16.68 -20.43 -21.84
N LEU A 39 -15.41 -20.63 -22.23
CA LEU A 39 -14.35 -19.68 -21.90
C LEU A 39 -14.54 -18.33 -22.63
N LEU A 40 -15.05 -18.34 -23.87
CA LEU A 40 -15.32 -17.12 -24.63
C LEU A 40 -16.46 -16.32 -24.00
N GLU A 41 -17.52 -16.98 -23.51
CA GLU A 41 -18.58 -16.30 -22.77
C GLU A 41 -17.98 -15.58 -21.53
N ARG A 42 -17.03 -16.20 -20.81
CA ARG A 42 -16.31 -15.56 -19.70
C ARG A 42 -15.30 -14.48 -20.09
N ILE A 43 -14.74 -14.53 -21.29
CA ILE A 43 -13.84 -13.50 -21.84
C ILE A 43 -14.63 -12.31 -22.41
N GLY A 44 -15.92 -12.50 -22.70
CA GLY A 44 -16.85 -11.46 -23.14
C GLY A 44 -17.74 -10.89 -22.03
N ASP A 45 -17.49 -11.25 -20.77
CA ASP A 45 -18.15 -10.69 -19.58
C ASP A 45 -17.44 -9.39 -19.08
N ASP A 46 -16.26 -9.01 -19.63
CA ASP A 46 -15.44 -7.85 -19.21
C ASP A 46 -14.70 -7.11 -20.37
N ASP A 47 -13.90 -6.07 -20.09
CA ASP A 47 -13.19 -5.27 -21.11
C ASP A 47 -12.06 -6.01 -21.87
N THR A 48 -11.79 -7.30 -21.60
CA THR A 48 -10.68 -8.07 -22.21
C THR A 48 -10.64 -7.95 -23.74
N LEU A 49 -11.81 -8.03 -24.37
CA LEU A 49 -11.94 -7.95 -25.82
C LEU A 49 -11.57 -6.56 -26.37
N GLN A 50 -11.88 -5.50 -25.61
CA GLN A 50 -11.54 -4.12 -26.00
C GLN A 50 -10.07 -3.80 -25.74
N GLN A 51 -9.48 -4.29 -24.65
CA GLN A 51 -8.03 -4.16 -24.40
C GLN A 51 -7.20 -4.93 -25.45
N LEU A 52 -7.63 -6.15 -25.81
CA LEU A 52 -7.02 -6.92 -26.91
C LEU A 52 -7.14 -6.18 -28.26
N LYS A 53 -8.27 -5.53 -28.53
CA LYS A 53 -8.48 -4.72 -29.74
C LYS A 53 -7.56 -3.49 -29.73
N ASN A 54 -7.44 -2.80 -28.59
CA ASN A 54 -6.54 -1.66 -28.42
C ASN A 54 -5.09 -2.07 -28.74
N ALA A 55 -4.61 -3.18 -28.18
CA ALA A 55 -3.25 -3.71 -28.37
C ALA A 55 -2.80 -3.83 -29.85
N THR A 56 -3.72 -4.12 -30.77
CA THR A 56 -3.43 -4.22 -32.22
C THR A 56 -2.95 -2.92 -32.89
N HIS A 57 -2.99 -1.78 -32.20
CA HIS A 57 -2.59 -0.47 -32.71
C HIS A 57 -1.11 -0.13 -32.42
N LEU A 58 -0.38 -0.93 -31.63
CA LEU A 58 1.03 -0.70 -31.32
C LEU A 58 1.93 -0.72 -32.58
N PRO A 59 2.87 0.24 -32.75
CA PRO A 59 3.84 0.24 -33.85
C PRO A 59 4.58 -1.09 -34.04
N GLY A 60 4.69 -1.52 -35.30
CA GLY A 60 5.35 -2.76 -35.66
C GLY A 60 4.69 -4.04 -35.16
N MET A 61 3.48 -4.00 -34.57
CA MET A 61 2.74 -5.20 -34.18
C MET A 61 2.57 -6.13 -35.40
N THR A 62 3.01 -7.37 -35.24
CA THR A 62 3.08 -8.39 -36.29
C THR A 62 1.92 -9.38 -36.16
N SER A 63 1.56 -10.01 -37.28
CA SER A 63 0.57 -11.11 -37.39
C SER A 63 -0.79 -10.89 -36.70
N HIS A 64 -0.88 -11.05 -35.37
CA HIS A 64 -2.09 -10.92 -34.55
C HIS A 64 -1.73 -10.42 -33.15
N ALA A 65 -2.62 -9.68 -32.47
CA ALA A 65 -2.64 -9.70 -30.99
C ALA A 65 -3.45 -10.92 -30.53
N VAL A 66 -3.05 -11.59 -29.44
CA VAL A 66 -3.66 -12.86 -29.00
C VAL A 66 -4.04 -12.81 -27.52
N CYS A 67 -5.23 -13.32 -27.19
CA CYS A 67 -5.70 -13.59 -25.84
C CYS A 67 -5.79 -15.10 -25.60
N MET A 68 -5.15 -15.57 -24.53
CA MET A 68 -5.10 -16.96 -24.08
C MET A 68 -6.39 -17.40 -23.38
N PRO A 69 -6.64 -18.72 -23.16
CA PRO A 69 -7.93 -19.21 -22.65
C PRO A 69 -8.27 -18.76 -21.22
N ASP A 70 -7.26 -18.40 -20.44
CA ASP A 70 -7.33 -17.82 -19.09
C ASP A 70 -7.60 -16.31 -19.08
N GLY A 71 -7.67 -15.64 -20.23
CA GLY A 71 -7.62 -14.18 -20.32
C GLY A 71 -8.76 -13.42 -19.62
N HIS A 72 -8.44 -12.29 -19.02
CA HIS A 72 -9.35 -11.43 -18.26
C HIS A 72 -8.83 -9.99 -18.17
N GLN A 73 -9.67 -9.05 -17.75
CA GLN A 73 -9.37 -7.61 -17.77
C GLN A 73 -8.07 -7.24 -17.04
N GLY A 74 -7.32 -6.31 -17.63
CA GLY A 74 -6.03 -5.83 -17.15
C GLY A 74 -5.84 -4.32 -17.31
N TYR A 75 -4.73 -3.93 -17.94
CA TYR A 75 -4.21 -2.54 -18.02
C TYR A 75 -3.36 -2.44 -19.29
N GLY A 76 -3.76 -1.63 -20.26
CA GLY A 76 -3.20 -1.61 -21.62
C GLY A 76 -3.43 -2.93 -22.37
N PHE A 77 -2.71 -3.98 -21.98
CA PHE A 77 -3.01 -5.37 -22.36
C PHE A 77 -3.93 -6.04 -21.33
N PRO A 78 -4.81 -6.96 -21.75
CA PRO A 78 -5.49 -7.87 -20.83
C PRO A 78 -4.50 -8.84 -20.20
N VAL A 79 -4.88 -9.45 -19.08
CA VAL A 79 -4.21 -10.65 -18.57
C VAL A 79 -4.54 -11.81 -19.51
N GLY A 80 -3.60 -12.70 -19.79
CA GLY A 80 -3.67 -13.64 -20.93
C GLY A 80 -3.28 -13.00 -22.26
N GLY A 81 -2.81 -11.76 -22.27
CA GLY A 81 -2.44 -11.01 -23.48
C GLY A 81 -1.04 -11.33 -23.99
N VAL A 82 -0.92 -11.59 -25.29
CA VAL A 82 0.34 -11.74 -26.03
C VAL A 82 0.31 -10.91 -27.31
N GLY A 83 1.40 -10.21 -27.60
CA GLY A 83 1.58 -9.49 -28.86
C GLY A 83 3.06 -9.31 -29.17
N ALA A 84 3.43 -9.37 -30.44
CA ALA A 84 4.83 -9.30 -30.86
C ALA A 84 5.07 -8.14 -31.84
N THR A 85 5.91 -7.19 -31.45
CA THR A 85 6.28 -6.02 -32.27
C THR A 85 7.67 -6.20 -32.87
N ASP A 86 7.85 -5.77 -34.12
CA ASP A 86 9.13 -5.82 -34.84
C ASP A 86 10.27 -5.11 -34.05
N ALA A 87 11.40 -5.80 -33.78
CA ALA A 87 12.43 -5.29 -32.87
C ALA A 87 13.32 -4.19 -33.47
N GLU A 88 13.30 -3.99 -34.79
CA GLU A 88 13.99 -2.89 -35.48
C GLU A 88 13.07 -1.69 -35.74
N THR A 89 11.80 -1.93 -36.06
CA THR A 89 10.87 -0.91 -36.59
C THR A 89 9.58 -0.70 -35.77
N GLY A 90 9.35 -1.52 -34.74
CA GLY A 90 8.22 -1.44 -33.84
C GLY A 90 8.50 -0.67 -32.56
N CYS A 91 8.06 -1.20 -31.42
CA CYS A 91 8.19 -0.55 -30.11
C CYS A 91 8.13 -1.56 -28.95
N ILE A 92 8.72 -1.22 -27.81
CA ILE A 92 8.58 -1.96 -26.55
C ILE A 92 7.68 -1.18 -25.57
N SER A 93 6.63 -1.81 -25.04
CA SER A 93 5.68 -1.18 -24.11
C SER A 93 5.72 -1.83 -22.72
N PRO A 94 6.06 -1.07 -21.66
CA PRO A 94 5.89 -1.54 -20.29
C PRO A 94 4.41 -1.76 -19.91
N GLY A 95 3.47 -1.05 -20.54
CA GLY A 95 2.03 -1.30 -20.37
C GLY A 95 1.57 -2.66 -20.92
N ALA A 96 2.18 -3.10 -22.04
CA ALA A 96 1.97 -4.44 -22.61
C ALA A 96 2.64 -5.57 -21.82
N VAL A 97 3.71 -5.29 -21.06
CA VAL A 97 4.25 -6.18 -20.02
C VAL A 97 3.36 -6.17 -18.77
N GLY A 98 2.77 -5.01 -18.49
CA GLY A 98 1.89 -4.76 -17.37
C GLY A 98 2.59 -4.20 -16.14
N TYR A 99 1.74 -3.66 -15.27
CA TYR A 99 2.02 -3.44 -13.86
C TYR A 99 1.31 -4.47 -12.99
N ASP A 100 1.73 -4.54 -11.73
CA ASP A 100 0.98 -5.04 -10.57
C ASP A 100 -0.15 -4.07 -10.09
N ILE A 101 -0.43 -2.97 -10.81
CA ILE A 101 -1.01 -1.72 -10.25
C ILE A 101 -2.47 -1.80 -9.76
N ASN A 102 -2.74 -0.98 -8.75
CA ASN A 102 -4.04 -0.61 -8.16
C ASN A 102 -4.27 0.92 -8.36
N CYS A 103 -5.49 1.51 -8.42
CA CYS A 103 -5.65 2.99 -8.65
C CYS A 103 -6.69 3.81 -7.82
N LEU A 104 -6.51 5.14 -7.71
CA LEU A 104 -7.31 6.12 -6.94
C LEU A 104 -7.54 7.47 -7.68
N PRO A 105 -8.71 8.15 -7.60
CA PRO A 105 -8.93 9.45 -8.26
C PRO A 105 -8.03 10.59 -7.79
N GLY A 106 -7.79 11.57 -8.68
CA GLY A 106 -6.90 12.71 -8.46
C GLY A 106 -7.27 13.62 -7.28
N GLU A 107 -8.56 13.67 -6.91
CA GLU A 107 -9.10 14.40 -5.76
C GLU A 107 -8.68 13.79 -4.39
N THR A 108 -8.11 12.58 -4.37
CA THR A 108 -7.77 11.85 -3.14
C THR A 108 -6.58 12.49 -2.41
N ASP A 109 -6.76 12.85 -1.14
CA ASP A 109 -5.73 13.40 -0.26
C ASP A 109 -4.69 12.34 0.11
N VAL A 110 -3.43 12.53 -0.30
CA VAL A 110 -2.28 11.85 0.28
C VAL A 110 -1.83 12.63 1.50
N ARG A 111 -1.78 11.97 2.66
CA ARG A 111 -1.21 12.57 3.87
C ARG A 111 0.31 12.53 3.82
N LEU A 112 0.95 13.68 4.04
CA LEU A 112 2.39 13.90 3.88
C LEU A 112 3.11 14.14 5.22
N ALA A 113 4.44 14.14 5.16
CA ALA A 113 5.32 14.45 6.27
C ALA A 113 5.00 15.82 6.88
N PHE A 114 5.29 15.93 8.18
CA PHE A 114 4.87 17.03 9.06
C PHE A 114 3.35 17.10 9.32
N GLY A 115 2.54 16.22 8.73
CA GLY A 115 1.08 16.24 8.89
C GLY A 115 0.42 17.30 8.02
N ARG A 116 1.02 17.54 6.85
CA ARG A 116 0.35 18.18 5.70
C ARG A 116 -0.49 17.12 4.97
N LYS A 117 -1.37 17.55 4.08
CA LYS A 117 -1.99 16.71 3.05
C LYS A 117 -1.92 17.44 1.70
N LEU A 118 -2.13 16.70 0.61
CA LEU A 118 -2.18 17.22 -0.75
C LEU A 118 -2.94 16.21 -1.61
N SER A 119 -3.79 16.66 -2.55
CA SER A 119 -4.46 15.75 -3.49
C SER A 119 -3.47 15.02 -4.39
N LEU A 120 -3.83 13.84 -4.89
CA LEU A 120 -2.99 13.10 -5.85
C LEU A 120 -2.66 13.96 -7.07
N GLU A 121 -3.64 14.63 -7.68
CA GLU A 121 -3.43 15.49 -8.86
C GLU A 121 -2.35 16.57 -8.60
N ALA A 122 -2.41 17.27 -7.48
CA ALA A 122 -1.43 18.30 -7.12
C ALA A 122 -0.09 17.70 -6.61
N LEU A 123 -0.10 16.48 -6.06
CA LEU A 123 1.12 15.74 -5.73
C LEU A 123 1.89 15.34 -6.99
N GLY A 124 1.20 15.05 -8.10
CA GLY A 124 1.82 14.69 -9.38
C GLY A 124 2.85 15.70 -9.89
N GLU A 125 2.66 17.00 -9.64
CA GLU A 125 3.60 18.05 -10.05
C GLU A 125 4.92 18.05 -9.24
N ARG A 126 4.92 17.47 -8.03
CA ARG A 126 5.99 17.70 -7.02
C ARG A 126 6.47 16.47 -6.24
N PHE A 127 5.88 15.30 -6.49
CA PHE A 127 6.03 14.10 -5.66
C PHE A 127 7.49 13.76 -5.27
N GLU A 128 8.46 13.96 -6.17
CA GLU A 128 9.89 13.65 -5.95
C GLU A 128 10.51 14.32 -4.71
N ASN A 129 9.96 15.46 -4.28
CA ASN A 129 10.41 16.22 -3.12
C ASN A 129 9.57 15.94 -1.86
N GLU A 130 8.53 15.11 -1.97
CA GLU A 130 7.53 14.89 -0.95
C GLU A 130 7.70 13.54 -0.26
N ARG A 131 7.14 13.42 0.95
CA ARG A 131 7.17 12.19 1.75
C ARG A 131 5.77 11.86 2.23
N ALA A 132 5.20 10.74 1.80
CA ALA A 132 3.92 10.25 2.28
C ALA A 132 4.04 9.67 3.69
N ALA A 133 2.93 9.72 4.44
CA ALA A 133 2.77 8.99 5.68
C ALA A 133 2.49 7.51 5.37
N VAL A 134 3.20 6.61 6.06
CA VAL A 134 3.14 5.16 5.86
C VAL A 134 2.77 4.49 7.18
N ALA A 135 1.69 3.70 7.15
CA ALA A 135 1.33 2.80 8.24
C ALA A 135 2.09 1.47 8.05
N ALA A 136 2.93 1.12 9.03
CA ALA A 136 3.82 -0.04 9.00
C ALA A 136 3.60 -0.88 10.26
N GLY A 137 2.47 -1.61 10.30
CA GLY A 137 2.03 -2.34 11.48
C GLY A 137 1.70 -1.40 12.64
N ASP A 138 2.58 -1.36 13.63
CA ASP A 138 2.46 -0.54 14.85
C ASP A 138 3.12 0.86 14.75
N GLU A 139 3.84 1.18 13.65
CA GLU A 139 4.45 2.50 13.47
C GLU A 139 3.83 3.30 12.32
N LEU A 140 3.51 4.57 12.59
CA LEU A 140 3.24 5.57 11.56
C LEU A 140 4.52 6.36 11.28
N THR A 141 5.14 6.09 10.14
CA THR A 141 6.39 6.73 9.68
C THR A 141 6.16 7.59 8.43
N THR A 142 7.23 8.10 7.82
CA THR A 142 7.16 8.89 6.58
C THR A 142 8.25 8.50 5.59
N SER A 143 7.85 8.24 4.35
CA SER A 143 8.69 7.69 3.28
C SER A 143 8.56 8.53 2.01
N GLU A 144 9.65 8.66 1.26
CA GLU A 144 9.69 9.48 0.05
C GLU A 144 8.67 8.97 -0.99
N VAL A 145 7.83 9.88 -1.49
CA VAL A 145 7.01 9.60 -2.67
C VAL A 145 7.95 9.67 -3.86
N ARG A 146 8.19 8.51 -4.46
CA ARG A 146 9.22 8.34 -5.49
C ARG A 146 8.64 7.60 -6.69
N LEU A 147 7.34 7.69 -6.84
CA LEU A 147 6.53 7.11 -7.89
C LEU A 147 5.13 7.72 -7.79
N PHE A 148 4.59 8.10 -8.94
CA PHE A 148 3.27 8.67 -9.13
C PHE A 148 2.85 8.31 -10.56
N THR A 149 1.85 7.46 -10.70
CA THR A 149 1.32 7.01 -12.00
C THR A 149 0.04 7.79 -12.28
N GLU A 150 -0.17 8.25 -13.52
CA GLU A 150 -1.51 8.61 -14.04
C GLU A 150 -2.00 7.45 -14.91
N SER A 151 -3.29 7.14 -14.84
CA SER A 151 -3.98 6.17 -15.69
C SER A 151 -5.24 6.80 -16.27
N GLY A 152 -5.83 6.14 -17.27
CA GLY A 152 -7.01 6.62 -17.96
C GLY A 152 -8.25 6.72 -17.05
N ALA A 153 -9.38 7.08 -17.66
CA ALA A 153 -10.66 7.11 -16.96
C ALA A 153 -11.13 5.67 -16.63
N LYS A 154 -10.93 5.22 -15.39
CA LYS A 154 -11.35 3.89 -14.92
C LYS A 154 -12.63 3.97 -14.08
N PRO A 155 -13.46 2.91 -14.04
CA PRO A 155 -14.59 2.79 -13.12
C PRO A 155 -14.14 2.94 -11.66
N VAL A 156 -14.89 3.72 -10.88
CA VAL A 156 -14.57 4.02 -9.48
C VAL A 156 -15.80 3.91 -8.58
N TYR A 157 -15.57 3.62 -7.30
CA TYR A 157 -16.59 3.45 -6.28
C TYR A 157 -16.33 4.41 -5.12
N GLU A 158 -17.33 5.21 -4.70
CA GLU A 158 -17.27 5.94 -3.42
C GLU A 158 -17.59 4.96 -2.28
N LEU A 159 -16.65 4.83 -1.35
CA LEU A 159 -16.82 4.18 -0.06
C LEU A 159 -17.03 5.23 1.03
N GLU A 160 -18.10 5.09 1.82
CA GLU A 160 -18.37 5.89 3.02
C GLU A 160 -18.41 5.01 4.27
N THR A 161 -17.72 5.44 5.33
CA THR A 161 -17.72 4.76 6.64
C THR A 161 -18.89 5.19 7.54
N ALA A 162 -19.19 4.39 8.56
CA ALA A 162 -20.16 4.69 9.62
C ALA A 162 -19.80 5.92 10.48
N THR A 163 -18.59 6.47 10.29
CA THR A 163 -18.14 7.75 10.84
C THR A 163 -18.01 8.84 9.77
N GLY A 164 -18.60 8.65 8.59
CA GLY A 164 -18.66 9.63 7.52
C GLY A 164 -17.31 10.00 6.92
N ARG A 165 -16.34 9.07 6.93
CA ARG A 165 -15.10 9.23 6.16
C ARG A 165 -15.32 8.66 4.77
N ARG A 166 -14.85 9.36 3.73
CA ARG A 166 -15.10 9.03 2.33
C ARG A 166 -13.82 8.91 1.52
N ILE A 167 -13.86 8.09 0.48
CA ILE A 167 -12.82 7.92 -0.52
C ILE A 167 -13.45 7.31 -1.77
N GLU A 168 -12.93 7.66 -2.93
CA GLU A 168 -13.21 6.94 -4.17
C GLU A 168 -11.98 6.10 -4.55
N ALA A 169 -12.17 4.94 -5.16
CA ALA A 169 -11.10 4.10 -5.66
C ALA A 169 -11.56 3.23 -6.83
N THR A 170 -10.64 2.65 -7.60
CA THR A 170 -10.98 1.56 -8.53
C THR A 170 -11.29 0.28 -7.76
N GLY A 171 -12.04 -0.65 -8.36
CA GLY A 171 -12.49 -1.88 -7.69
C GLY A 171 -11.33 -2.70 -7.13
N ASP A 172 -10.29 -2.87 -7.93
CA ASP A 172 -9.02 -3.53 -7.65
C ASP A 172 -8.17 -2.89 -6.52
N HIS A 173 -8.50 -1.67 -6.09
CA HIS A 173 -7.65 -0.95 -5.13
C HIS A 173 -7.76 -1.48 -3.71
N ARG A 174 -6.67 -2.04 -3.17
CA ARG A 174 -6.58 -2.62 -1.81
C ARG A 174 -6.68 -1.59 -0.69
N PHE A 175 -7.29 -2.00 0.44
CA PHE A 175 -7.53 -1.25 1.69
C PHE A 175 -7.17 -2.14 2.89
N GLU A 176 -6.48 -1.61 3.91
CA GLU A 176 -6.16 -2.37 5.13
C GLU A 176 -7.41 -2.52 6.03
N THR A 177 -7.75 -3.77 6.34
CA THR A 177 -8.81 -4.18 7.28
C THR A 177 -8.20 -4.99 8.44
N PRO A 178 -8.95 -5.31 9.50
CA PRO A 178 -8.49 -6.25 10.54
C PRO A 178 -8.13 -7.65 10.02
N GLU A 179 -8.54 -7.99 8.80
CA GLU A 179 -8.37 -9.30 8.16
C GLU A 179 -7.30 -9.30 7.05
N GLY A 180 -6.83 -8.15 6.57
CA GLY A 180 -5.79 -8.06 5.53
C GLY A 180 -5.91 -6.86 4.60
N MET A 181 -5.47 -7.01 3.35
CA MET A 181 -5.46 -5.94 2.34
C MET A 181 -6.54 -6.19 1.29
N ILE A 182 -7.74 -5.66 1.49
CA ILE A 182 -8.96 -6.01 0.75
C ILE A 182 -9.29 -4.95 -0.33
N PRO A 183 -9.39 -5.31 -1.63
CA PRO A 183 -9.84 -4.38 -2.68
C PRO A 183 -11.25 -3.77 -2.49
N VAL A 184 -11.51 -2.56 -3.00
CA VAL A 184 -12.77 -1.82 -2.78
C VAL A 184 -14.00 -2.50 -3.35
N GLU A 185 -13.87 -3.17 -4.50
CA GLU A 185 -14.95 -4.01 -5.03
C GLU A 185 -15.38 -5.09 -4.04
N GLU A 186 -14.50 -5.46 -3.10
CA GLU A 186 -14.64 -6.58 -2.18
C GLU A 186 -15.19 -6.22 -0.82
N LEU A 187 -15.13 -4.94 -0.49
CA LEU A 187 -15.66 -4.41 0.73
C LEU A 187 -17.19 -4.31 0.65
N THR A 188 -17.85 -4.49 1.79
CA THR A 188 -19.31 -4.39 1.92
C THR A 188 -19.74 -3.50 3.07
N PRO A 189 -20.95 -2.90 3.02
CA PRO A 189 -21.54 -2.23 4.17
C PRO A 189 -21.66 -3.16 5.38
N GLY A 190 -21.02 -2.79 6.49
CA GLY A 190 -20.86 -3.60 7.70
C GLY A 190 -19.44 -4.15 7.92
N GLU A 191 -18.64 -4.33 6.87
CA GLU A 191 -17.22 -4.69 7.04
C GLU A 191 -16.39 -3.52 7.57
N SER A 192 -15.20 -3.82 8.10
CA SER A 192 -14.38 -2.85 8.82
C SER A 192 -13.09 -2.52 8.08
N VAL A 193 -12.76 -1.24 8.00
CA VAL A 193 -11.51 -0.71 7.42
C VAL A 193 -10.72 0.06 8.48
N TYR A 194 -9.40 0.07 8.37
CA TYR A 194 -8.56 0.95 9.17
C TYR A 194 -8.49 2.34 8.53
N VAL A 195 -8.73 3.37 9.34
CA VAL A 195 -8.60 4.78 8.94
C VAL A 195 -7.74 5.55 9.91
N HIS A 196 -6.90 6.46 9.42
CA HIS A 196 -6.26 7.48 10.27
C HIS A 196 -7.20 8.66 10.49
N PRO A 197 -7.67 8.96 11.73
CA PRO A 197 -8.60 10.07 11.94
C PRO A 197 -7.97 11.45 11.72
N PHE A 198 -6.65 11.57 11.92
CA PHE A 198 -5.92 12.80 11.67
C PHE A 198 -5.69 13.00 10.17
N GLU A 199 -6.23 14.09 9.65
CA GLU A 199 -6.15 14.49 8.23
C GLU A 199 -4.91 15.33 7.97
N GLY A 200 -4.61 16.27 8.87
CA GLY A 200 -3.61 17.30 8.68
C GLY A 200 -4.19 18.60 8.14
N ILE A 201 -3.30 19.49 7.73
CA ILE A 201 -3.62 20.78 7.12
C ILE A 201 -3.19 20.72 5.65
N GLU A 202 -3.89 21.46 4.78
CA GLU A 202 -3.54 21.56 3.36
C GLU A 202 -2.07 21.99 3.18
N HIS A 203 -1.41 21.47 2.16
CA HIS A 203 -0.06 21.92 1.83
C HIS A 203 -0.11 23.32 1.22
N GLU A 204 0.66 24.22 1.82
CA GLU A 204 0.94 25.57 1.34
C GLU A 204 2.48 25.70 1.25
N ASP A 205 3.02 26.18 0.13
CA ASP A 205 4.45 26.45 0.02
C ASP A 205 4.81 27.70 0.84
N PRO A 206 5.64 27.58 1.89
CA PRO A 206 5.91 28.68 2.80
C PRO A 206 6.88 29.70 2.18
N ASP A 207 6.60 30.97 2.47
CA ASP A 207 7.41 32.14 2.10
C ASP A 207 8.90 31.91 2.45
N GLU A 208 9.83 31.88 1.48
CA GLU A 208 11.26 31.66 1.77
C GLU A 208 11.90 32.90 2.40
N PHE A 209 12.36 32.78 3.64
CA PHE A 209 13.20 33.79 4.28
C PHE A 209 14.21 33.18 5.25
N THR A 210 15.27 33.92 5.56
CA THR A 210 16.21 33.55 6.64
C THR A 210 15.56 33.86 7.99
N VAL A 211 15.32 32.84 8.80
CA VAL A 211 14.81 32.94 10.18
C VAL A 211 15.95 33.27 11.14
N LEU A 212 17.14 32.67 10.95
CA LEU A 212 18.35 32.96 11.72
C LEU A 212 19.57 33.11 10.81
N SER A 213 20.32 34.19 11.00
CA SER A 213 21.52 34.57 10.27
C SER A 213 22.78 34.42 11.13
N GLU A 214 23.97 34.70 10.57
CA GLU A 214 25.19 34.75 11.37
C GLU A 214 25.25 35.93 12.35
N ASP A 215 24.52 37.01 12.06
CA ASP A 215 24.61 38.25 12.83
C ASP A 215 23.82 38.16 14.15
N ASP A 216 22.79 37.33 14.20
CA ASP A 216 22.06 36.96 15.43
C ASP A 216 22.95 36.22 16.45
N PHE A 217 24.11 35.75 16.00
CA PHE A 217 25.17 35.13 16.81
C PHE A 217 26.48 35.92 16.76
N ALA A 218 26.44 37.22 16.45
CA ALA A 218 27.62 38.08 16.32
C ALA A 218 28.44 38.20 17.63
N ASP A 219 27.76 38.37 18.76
CA ASP A 219 28.37 38.45 20.10
C ASP A 219 28.68 37.07 20.71
N ASP A 220 28.16 35.99 20.11
CA ASP A 220 28.46 34.63 20.53
C ASP A 220 29.88 34.19 20.17
N ASN A 221 30.40 33.25 20.97
CA ASN A 221 31.69 32.63 20.73
C ASN A 221 31.76 32.08 19.29
N PRO A 222 32.80 32.39 18.48
CA PRO A 222 32.89 31.95 17.08
C PRO A 222 32.76 30.43 16.86
N GLN A 223 33.05 29.61 17.88
CA GLN A 223 32.81 28.18 17.84
C GLN A 223 31.32 27.81 17.75
N ILE A 224 30.40 28.63 18.28
CA ILE A 224 28.95 28.42 18.17
C ILE A 224 28.50 28.60 16.72
N ARG A 225 28.82 29.74 16.09
CA ARG A 225 28.53 29.97 14.66
C ARG A 225 29.08 28.86 13.78
N ARG A 226 30.32 28.43 14.00
CA ARG A 226 30.89 27.27 13.30
C ARG A 226 30.08 25.99 13.53
N VAL A 227 29.77 25.63 14.78
CA VAL A 227 29.00 24.42 15.14
C VAL A 227 27.60 24.39 14.50
N LEU A 228 27.01 25.55 14.22
CA LEU A 228 25.73 25.70 13.51
C LEU A 228 25.88 25.61 11.98
N LYS A 229 26.87 26.29 11.38
CA LYS A 229 27.19 26.12 9.95
C LYS A 229 27.55 24.69 9.59
N ASP A 230 28.38 24.05 10.41
CA ASP A 230 28.79 22.63 10.29
C ASP A 230 27.58 21.65 10.42
N ARG A 231 26.34 22.16 10.59
CA ARG A 231 25.06 21.42 10.66
C ARG A 231 23.99 21.93 9.67
N GLY A 232 24.29 22.94 8.85
CA GLY A 232 23.29 23.58 7.99
C GLY A 232 22.24 24.41 8.75
N LEU A 233 22.56 24.88 9.96
CA LEU A 233 21.64 25.70 10.78
C LEU A 233 21.94 27.21 10.72
N LEU A 234 22.83 27.65 9.81
CA LEU A 234 23.12 29.06 9.55
C LEU A 234 23.57 29.25 8.08
N PRO A 235 22.87 30.08 7.28
CA PRO A 235 21.56 30.67 7.57
C PRO A 235 20.48 29.59 7.68
N LEU A 236 19.61 29.69 8.69
CA LEU A 236 18.43 28.84 8.82
C LEU A 236 17.27 29.48 8.07
N ARG A 237 16.62 28.73 7.17
CA ARG A 237 15.51 29.20 6.33
C ARG A 237 14.17 28.71 6.85
N SER A 238 13.10 29.45 6.52
CA SER A 238 11.71 29.07 6.79
C SER A 238 11.29 27.78 6.08
N THR A 239 11.99 27.38 5.03
CA THR A 239 11.76 26.15 4.24
C THR A 239 12.59 24.94 4.70
N ASP A 240 13.56 25.11 5.61
CA ASP A 240 14.47 24.02 6.00
C ASP A 240 13.75 22.93 6.84
N GLU A 241 14.01 21.65 6.57
CA GLU A 241 13.43 20.56 7.37
C GLU A 241 13.85 20.64 8.85
N GLN A 242 15.09 21.09 9.10
CA GLN A 242 15.59 21.39 10.44
C GLN A 242 14.76 22.48 11.13
N PHE A 243 14.28 23.49 10.42
CA PHE A 243 13.41 24.52 10.98
C PHE A 243 12.01 23.95 11.30
N HIS A 244 11.42 23.14 10.42
CA HIS A 244 10.17 22.43 10.70
C HIS A 244 10.26 21.54 11.95
N ARG A 245 11.43 20.94 12.19
CA ARG A 245 11.70 20.19 13.42
C ARG A 245 11.90 21.09 14.64
N LEU A 246 12.63 22.20 14.48
CA LEU A 246 12.81 23.21 15.52
C LEU A 246 11.49 23.85 15.97
N LEU A 247 10.54 24.12 15.07
CA LEU A 247 9.21 24.65 15.41
C LEU A 247 8.48 23.77 16.45
N LYS A 248 8.45 22.46 16.23
CA LYS A 248 7.87 21.49 17.18
C LYS A 248 8.63 21.52 18.52
N VAL A 249 9.96 21.47 18.47
CA VAL A 249 10.82 21.44 19.66
C VAL A 249 10.69 22.74 20.49
N VAL A 250 10.59 23.90 19.85
CA VAL A 250 10.39 25.21 20.48
C VAL A 250 8.99 25.29 21.10
N GLY A 251 7.95 24.91 20.37
CA GLY A 251 6.58 24.86 20.89
C GLY A 251 6.47 23.98 22.14
N PHE A 252 7.08 22.79 22.13
CA PHE A 252 7.18 21.94 23.31
C PHE A 252 8.00 22.59 24.43
N LEU A 253 9.15 23.19 24.12
CA LEU A 253 10.03 23.85 25.10
C LEU A 253 9.38 25.04 25.80
N LEU A 254 8.35 25.68 25.23
CA LEU A 254 7.56 26.69 25.91
C LEU A 254 6.62 26.08 26.98
N GLY A 255 6.20 24.82 26.84
CA GLY A 255 5.48 24.03 27.85
C GLY A 255 6.42 23.26 28.80
N ASP A 256 6.61 21.95 28.61
CA ASP A 256 7.39 21.08 29.51
C ASP A 256 8.92 21.08 29.26
N GLY A 257 9.49 22.27 29.05
CA GLY A 257 10.92 22.52 28.89
C GLY A 257 11.53 23.39 29.99
N SER A 258 12.82 23.20 30.31
CA SER A 258 13.57 24.14 31.16
C SER A 258 15.06 24.21 30.83
N TYR A 259 15.72 25.30 31.22
CA TYR A 259 17.17 25.45 31.09
C TYR A 259 17.89 25.08 32.39
N GLY A 260 18.95 24.27 32.26
CA GLY A 260 19.78 23.84 33.39
C GLY A 260 21.09 24.62 33.49
N GLY A 261 22.13 23.93 33.97
CA GLY A 261 23.50 24.44 34.00
C GLY A 261 24.05 24.80 32.60
N PRO A 262 25.29 25.34 32.48
CA PRO A 262 25.78 25.97 31.25
C PRO A 262 25.65 25.08 30.00
N GLY A 263 24.78 25.48 29.06
CA GLY A 263 24.51 24.75 27.83
C GLY A 263 23.56 23.55 27.95
N GLN A 264 22.91 23.34 29.10
CA GLN A 264 21.88 22.32 29.29
C GLN A 264 20.49 22.86 28.98
N THR A 265 19.74 22.10 28.19
CA THR A 265 18.29 22.23 27.99
C THR A 265 17.65 20.89 28.35
N TRP A 266 16.68 20.90 29.26
CA TRP A 266 15.95 19.74 29.76
C TRP A 266 14.53 19.70 29.20
N PHE A 267 14.03 18.49 29.02
CA PHE A 267 12.70 18.15 28.53
C PHE A 267 12.08 17.15 29.50
N TYR A 268 10.81 17.35 29.85
CA TYR A 268 10.03 16.53 30.78
C TYR A 268 8.76 16.08 30.08
N GLY A 269 8.20 14.93 30.47
CA GLY A 269 7.10 14.28 29.75
C GLY A 269 7.23 12.76 29.82
N GLU A 270 6.29 12.02 29.25
CA GLU A 270 6.28 10.56 29.33
C GLU A 270 7.27 9.92 28.31
N PRO A 271 7.74 8.66 28.51
CA PRO A 271 8.88 8.12 27.77
C PRO A 271 8.71 8.06 26.23
N GLU A 272 7.52 7.73 25.72
CA GLU A 272 7.23 7.73 24.26
C GLU A 272 7.40 9.12 23.63
N GLU A 273 7.05 10.17 24.39
CA GLU A 273 7.04 11.57 23.95
C GLU A 273 8.47 12.09 23.90
N LEU A 274 9.20 11.85 24.99
CA LEU A 274 10.62 12.15 25.10
C LEU A 274 11.40 11.46 23.99
N GLU A 275 11.09 10.21 23.61
CA GLU A 275 11.78 9.56 22.51
C GLU A 275 11.51 10.22 21.14
N ARG A 276 10.27 10.63 20.88
CA ARG A 276 9.90 11.36 19.66
C ARG A 276 10.59 12.74 19.58
N ILE A 277 10.73 13.45 20.71
CA ILE A 277 11.52 14.69 20.77
C ILE A 277 13.01 14.38 20.58
N ARG A 278 13.54 13.32 21.22
CA ARG A 278 14.94 12.86 21.03
C ARG A 278 15.22 12.52 19.57
N ALA A 279 14.26 11.98 18.82
CA ALA A 279 14.38 11.76 17.38
C ALA A 279 14.58 13.09 16.62
N ASP A 280 13.69 14.07 16.79
CA ASP A 280 13.87 15.39 16.15
C ASP A 280 15.19 16.07 16.52
N ILE A 281 15.65 15.96 17.78
CA ILE A 281 16.96 16.50 18.20
C ILE A 281 18.13 15.84 17.46
N ARG A 282 18.03 14.53 17.13
CA ARG A 282 19.03 13.81 16.31
C ARG A 282 19.04 14.32 14.87
N GLU A 283 17.86 14.50 14.27
CA GLU A 283 17.71 15.00 12.89
C GLU A 283 18.17 16.46 12.75
N ILE A 284 18.02 17.29 13.79
CA ILE A 284 18.61 18.65 13.88
C ILE A 284 20.15 18.60 14.07
N GLY A 285 20.76 17.40 14.10
CA GLY A 285 22.22 17.19 14.14
C GLY A 285 22.85 17.24 15.54
N PHE A 286 22.06 17.07 16.61
CA PHE A 286 22.56 17.08 17.99
C PHE A 286 22.28 15.76 18.72
N LYS A 287 23.15 15.42 19.70
CA LYS A 287 23.01 14.20 20.49
C LYS A 287 22.28 14.50 21.81
N PRO A 288 21.04 14.00 22.00
CA PRO A 288 20.39 14.03 23.31
C PRO A 288 21.04 13.01 24.26
N SER A 289 20.87 13.19 25.57
CA SER A 289 21.15 12.15 26.56
C SER A 289 20.24 10.93 26.36
N LYS A 290 20.45 9.87 27.15
CA LYS A 290 19.36 8.91 27.42
C LYS A 290 18.22 9.60 28.19
N ILE A 291 17.04 8.99 28.19
CA ILE A 291 16.00 9.32 29.17
C ILE A 291 16.53 8.93 30.57
N TYR A 292 16.25 9.79 31.54
CA TYR A 292 16.43 9.59 32.97
C TYR A 292 15.08 9.41 33.62
N GLU A 293 15.09 8.67 34.71
CA GLU A 293 13.93 8.29 35.52
C GLU A 293 14.26 8.70 36.95
N ARG A 294 13.28 9.26 37.68
CA ARG A 294 13.47 9.72 39.05
C ARG A 294 12.16 9.73 39.82
N ASP A 295 12.07 8.89 40.84
CA ASP A 295 10.95 8.94 41.78
C ASP A 295 11.02 10.20 42.66
N ARG A 296 9.85 10.83 42.83
CA ARG A 296 9.65 11.99 43.69
C ARG A 296 8.47 11.71 44.61
N ASN A 297 8.71 11.85 45.91
CA ASN A 297 7.64 11.94 46.89
C ASN A 297 7.20 13.41 46.96
N HIS A 298 5.93 13.64 46.63
CA HIS A 298 5.25 14.91 46.74
C HIS A 298 4.37 14.90 47.99
N ASP A 299 4.33 16.02 48.71
CA ASP A 299 3.33 16.31 49.75
C ASP A 299 2.61 17.59 49.31
N ILE A 300 1.29 17.50 49.15
CA ILE A 300 0.42 18.64 48.86
C ILE A 300 -0.73 18.60 49.86
N ASP A 301 -0.81 19.62 50.71
CA ASP A 301 -1.81 19.77 51.78
C ASP A 301 -1.96 18.53 52.69
N GLY A 302 -0.85 17.81 52.96
CA GLY A 302 -0.82 16.60 53.77
C GLY A 302 -1.22 15.32 53.03
N SER A 303 -1.49 15.40 51.74
CA SER A 303 -1.64 14.24 50.85
C SER A 303 -0.29 13.91 50.24
N THR A 304 0.31 12.79 50.68
CA THR A 304 1.55 12.29 50.11
C THR A 304 1.30 11.33 48.95
N PHE A 305 2.01 11.53 47.84
CA PHE A 305 2.02 10.61 46.70
C PHE A 305 3.41 10.53 46.07
N GLU A 306 3.75 9.35 45.56
CA GLU A 306 4.97 9.12 44.80
C GLU A 306 4.66 9.22 43.30
N ARG A 307 5.48 9.96 42.55
CA ARG A 307 5.42 10.02 41.08
C ARG A 307 6.82 9.88 40.50
N THR A 308 6.97 8.99 39.53
CA THR A 308 8.16 8.86 38.71
C THR A 308 8.20 10.00 37.67
N GLU A 309 9.27 10.77 37.67
CA GLU A 309 9.55 11.86 36.73
C GLU A 309 10.52 11.37 35.65
N TYR A 310 10.08 11.34 34.39
CA TYR A 310 10.95 11.09 33.24
C TYR A 310 11.46 12.40 32.64
N SER A 311 12.71 12.41 32.17
CA SER A 311 13.30 13.57 31.49
C SER A 311 14.48 13.19 30.60
N PHE A 312 14.84 14.04 29.63
CA PHE A 312 16.16 14.00 29.00
C PHE A 312 16.75 15.40 28.87
N LYS A 313 18.01 15.51 28.45
CA LYS A 313 18.65 16.80 28.13
C LYS A 313 19.52 16.78 26.90
N THR A 314 19.74 17.97 26.35
CA THR A 314 20.91 18.26 25.51
C THR A 314 21.98 18.97 26.35
N THR A 315 23.22 19.04 25.83
CA THR A 315 24.35 19.75 26.49
C THR A 315 25.07 20.70 25.52
N SER A 316 24.40 21.09 24.44
CA SER A 316 24.95 21.92 23.38
C SER A 316 24.62 23.39 23.62
N LYS A 317 25.65 24.20 23.92
CA LYS A 317 25.52 25.66 24.02
C LYS A 317 24.97 26.28 22.74
N ALA A 318 25.39 25.78 21.57
CA ALA A 318 24.92 26.27 20.28
C ALA A 318 23.43 26.01 20.07
N LEU A 319 22.94 24.81 20.39
CA LEU A 319 21.52 24.48 20.28
C LEU A 319 20.67 25.28 21.30
N ARG A 320 21.18 25.49 22.53
CA ARG A 320 20.53 26.38 23.50
C ARG A 320 20.40 27.80 22.97
N ARG A 321 21.44 28.36 22.34
CA ARG A 321 21.36 29.70 21.73
C ARG A 321 20.35 29.75 20.57
N VAL A 322 20.29 28.72 19.70
CA VAL A 322 19.23 28.61 18.68
C VAL A 322 17.83 28.64 19.30
N PHE A 323 17.57 27.90 20.39
CA PHE A 323 16.27 27.96 21.07
C PHE A 323 15.96 29.34 21.66
N VAL A 324 16.97 30.07 22.15
CA VAL A 324 16.80 31.44 22.68
C VAL A 324 16.46 32.43 21.58
N GLU A 325 17.15 32.39 20.44
CA GLU A 325 16.82 33.27 19.29
C GLU A 325 15.49 32.90 18.63
N LEU A 326 15.06 31.63 18.73
CA LEU A 326 13.69 31.22 18.39
C LEU A 326 12.66 31.51 19.50
N GLY A 327 13.01 32.33 20.50
CA GLY A 327 12.08 32.89 21.49
C GLY A 327 11.87 32.11 22.79
N VAL A 328 12.59 31.00 23.04
CA VAL A 328 12.48 30.25 24.31
C VAL A 328 13.24 30.98 25.44
N PRO A 329 12.56 31.53 26.46
CA PRO A 329 13.18 32.42 27.45
C PRO A 329 14.14 31.68 28.39
N GLU A 330 15.30 32.30 28.69
CA GLU A 330 16.29 31.70 29.61
C GLU A 330 15.88 31.73 31.09
N GLY A 331 14.89 32.56 31.45
CA GLY A 331 14.38 32.70 32.82
C GLY A 331 13.14 31.86 33.13
N PRO A 332 12.61 31.93 34.37
CA PRO A 332 11.36 31.26 34.73
C PRO A 332 10.19 31.80 33.89
N LYS A 333 9.53 30.91 33.13
CA LYS A 333 8.44 31.25 32.19
C LYS A 333 7.39 32.19 32.77
N VAL A 334 6.91 31.86 33.97
CA VAL A 334 5.92 32.62 34.75
C VAL A 334 6.33 34.09 34.95
N ALA A 335 7.62 34.39 35.05
CA ALA A 335 8.16 35.74 35.28
C ALA A 335 8.88 36.32 34.04
N SER A 336 8.74 35.70 32.86
CA SER A 336 9.35 36.15 31.61
C SER A 336 8.28 36.69 30.65
N GLY A 337 8.60 37.76 29.93
CA GLY A 337 7.66 38.44 29.04
C GLY A 337 7.56 37.86 27.62
N PHE A 338 7.70 36.54 27.43
CA PHE A 338 7.62 35.95 26.09
C PHE A 338 6.19 35.99 25.52
N THR A 339 6.08 36.40 24.26
CA THR A 339 4.90 36.36 23.38
C THR A 339 5.08 35.26 22.33
N THR A 340 4.23 35.23 21.29
CA THR A 340 4.55 34.46 20.08
C THR A 340 5.77 35.07 19.38
N PRO A 341 6.73 34.28 18.87
CA PRO A 341 7.81 34.79 18.04
C PRO A 341 7.28 35.34 16.71
N GLY A 342 7.50 36.62 16.42
CA GLY A 342 6.98 37.31 15.21
C GLY A 342 7.54 36.85 13.86
N TYR A 343 8.27 35.73 13.81
CA TYR A 343 8.51 35.02 12.55
C TYR A 343 7.34 34.08 12.19
N LEU A 344 6.50 33.67 13.15
CA LEU A 344 5.32 32.82 12.89
C LEU A 344 4.27 33.51 12.01
N ASP A 345 4.20 34.84 12.07
CA ASP A 345 3.30 35.70 11.27
C ASP A 345 3.58 35.64 9.76
N ARG A 346 4.66 34.94 9.37
CA ARG A 346 5.12 34.74 7.99
C ARG A 346 5.23 33.27 7.58
N LEU A 347 4.75 32.36 8.43
CA LEU A 347 4.80 30.92 8.18
C LEU A 347 3.46 30.40 7.67
N ALA A 348 3.51 29.38 6.82
CA ALA A 348 2.32 28.68 6.36
C ALA A 348 1.55 28.04 7.54
N ASP A 349 0.24 27.84 7.41
CA ASP A 349 -0.59 27.38 8.53
C ASP A 349 -0.18 26.00 9.08
N TRP A 350 0.26 25.10 8.21
CA TRP A 350 0.77 23.80 8.64
C TRP A 350 2.07 23.92 9.46
N GLN A 351 2.88 24.97 9.24
CA GLN A 351 4.07 25.28 10.03
C GLN A 351 3.70 25.92 11.37
N ARG A 352 2.78 26.89 11.40
CA ARG A 352 2.19 27.45 12.63
C ARG A 352 1.64 26.32 13.52
N ALA A 353 0.98 25.33 12.91
CA ALA A 353 0.48 24.13 13.57
C ALA A 353 1.58 23.15 14.09
N LEU A 354 2.82 23.22 13.61
CA LEU A 354 3.93 22.44 14.20
C LEU A 354 4.29 22.94 15.59
N PHE A 355 4.33 24.26 15.75
CA PHE A 355 4.61 24.95 17.00
C PHE A 355 3.44 24.78 17.98
N TYR A 356 2.22 25.19 17.57
CA TYR A 356 1.07 25.20 18.48
C TYR A 356 0.63 23.80 18.92
N ALA A 357 0.57 22.81 18.02
CA ALA A 357 0.19 21.45 18.43
C ALA A 357 1.26 20.76 19.30
N ALA A 358 2.53 21.19 19.26
CA ALA A 358 3.55 20.72 20.20
C ALA A 358 3.42 21.40 21.58
N TYR A 359 3.05 22.69 21.62
CA TYR A 359 2.68 23.38 22.85
C TYR A 359 1.40 22.77 23.49
N PHE A 360 0.39 22.40 22.67
CA PHE A 360 -0.78 21.64 23.14
C PHE A 360 -0.42 20.23 23.62
N GLY A 361 0.57 19.61 22.98
CA GLY A 361 1.17 18.35 23.42
C GLY A 361 1.58 18.40 24.89
N ALA A 362 2.22 19.48 25.33
CA ALA A 362 2.50 19.78 26.74
C ALA A 362 1.25 20.29 27.50
N GLU A 363 0.90 21.55 27.31
CA GLU A 363 0.10 22.38 28.24
C GLU A 363 -1.43 22.26 28.09
N MET A 364 -1.94 21.72 26.97
CA MET A 364 -3.39 21.56 26.77
C MET A 364 -3.88 20.24 27.35
N ASN A 365 -5.02 20.24 28.05
CA ASN A 365 -5.61 19.00 28.57
C ASN A 365 -6.13 18.08 27.46
N THR A 366 -6.22 16.79 27.78
CA THR A 366 -6.73 15.72 26.94
C THR A 366 -8.26 15.75 26.84
N PRO A 367 -8.89 15.25 25.76
CA PRO A 367 -10.35 15.12 25.68
C PRO A 367 -10.88 14.14 26.74
N ALA A 368 -12.05 14.47 27.31
CA ALA A 368 -12.74 13.69 28.35
C ALA A 368 -14.24 13.98 28.30
N ALA A 369 -15.08 13.19 28.97
CA ALA A 369 -16.50 13.51 29.13
C ALA A 369 -16.71 14.77 30.00
N GLN A 370 -17.72 15.59 29.66
CA GLN A 370 -18.23 16.68 30.51
C GLN A 370 -19.61 16.38 31.08
N SER A 371 -20.45 15.72 30.28
CA SER A 371 -21.76 15.19 30.65
C SER A 371 -22.12 14.09 29.65
N ASP A 372 -23.21 13.38 29.90
CA ASP A 372 -23.63 12.13 29.26
C ASP A 372 -23.48 12.07 27.73
N LYS A 373 -23.58 13.18 26.98
CA LYS A 373 -23.39 13.17 25.51
C LYS A 373 -22.52 14.33 24.98
N ASN A 374 -21.65 14.90 25.82
CA ASN A 374 -20.81 16.06 25.49
C ASN A 374 -19.37 15.92 26.02
N LEU A 375 -18.40 16.29 25.18
CA LEU A 375 -16.99 16.35 25.55
C LEU A 375 -16.66 17.63 26.34
N TYR A 376 -15.71 17.50 27.25
CA TYR A 376 -15.04 18.61 27.89
C TYR A 376 -14.15 19.31 26.86
N CYS A 377 -14.37 20.62 26.67
CA CYS A 377 -13.61 21.43 25.74
C CYS A 377 -12.09 21.39 26.09
N PRO A 378 -11.19 21.14 25.12
CA PRO A 378 -9.75 21.28 25.33
C PRO A 378 -9.40 22.73 25.67
N LYS A 379 -8.60 22.91 26.72
CA LYS A 379 -8.16 24.20 27.26
C LYS A 379 -6.67 24.16 27.53
N VAL A 380 -5.98 25.22 27.11
CA VAL A 380 -4.60 25.50 27.51
C VAL A 380 -4.62 26.55 28.61
N SER A 381 -3.75 26.40 29.61
CA SER A 381 -3.59 27.36 30.70
C SER A 381 -2.18 27.91 30.70
N GLN A 382 -2.00 29.11 31.23
CA GLN A 382 -0.66 29.67 31.44
C GLN A 382 -0.67 30.59 32.66
N THR A 383 0.23 30.34 33.61
CA THR A 383 0.40 31.22 34.78
C THR A 383 1.51 32.23 34.52
N ARG A 384 1.23 33.51 34.78
CA ARG A 384 2.16 34.65 34.64
C ARG A 384 2.22 35.45 35.93
N THR A 385 3.28 36.22 36.15
CA THR A 385 3.28 37.32 37.14
C THR A 385 2.38 38.46 36.66
N ALA A 386 1.95 39.34 37.57
CA ALA A 386 1.22 40.56 37.21
C ALA A 386 1.93 41.37 36.10
N ASP A 387 3.25 41.56 36.22
CA ASP A 387 4.08 42.30 35.26
C ASP A 387 4.13 41.66 33.85
N THR A 388 3.97 40.34 33.74
CA THR A 388 4.08 39.59 32.47
C THR A 388 2.72 39.15 31.91
N ARG A 389 1.62 39.50 32.59
CA ARG A 389 0.24 39.22 32.17
C ARG A 389 -0.02 39.60 30.72
N THR A 390 0.39 40.80 30.29
CA THR A 390 0.11 41.32 28.94
C THR A 390 0.79 40.49 27.84
N ALA A 391 2.01 40.00 28.09
CA ALA A 391 2.71 39.12 27.13
C ALA A 391 2.06 37.73 27.04
N GLY A 392 1.59 37.20 28.18
CA GLY A 392 0.81 35.96 28.20
C GLY A 392 -0.58 36.08 27.58
N LEU A 393 -1.18 37.29 27.62
CA LEU A 393 -2.45 37.56 26.94
C LEU A 393 -2.25 37.57 25.43
N ALA A 394 -1.28 38.36 24.93
CA ALA A 394 -0.94 38.40 23.50
C ALA A 394 -0.66 36.99 22.94
N PHE A 395 0.16 36.18 23.61
CA PHE A 395 0.44 34.78 23.21
C PHE A 395 -0.81 33.89 23.09
N LEU A 396 -1.89 34.18 23.82
CA LEU A 396 -3.18 33.47 23.68
C LEU A 396 -4.09 34.13 22.65
N GLU A 397 -3.97 35.44 22.39
CA GLU A 397 -4.66 36.15 21.31
C GLU A 397 -4.12 35.74 19.94
N ASP A 398 -2.79 35.69 19.77
CA ASP A 398 -2.10 35.18 18.56
C ASP A 398 -2.50 33.73 18.24
N MET A 399 -2.61 32.91 19.29
CA MET A 399 -3.01 31.50 19.23
C MET A 399 -4.48 31.33 18.88
N ALA A 400 -5.35 32.20 19.40
CA ALA A 400 -6.76 32.23 19.03
C ALA A 400 -6.93 32.64 17.56
N SER A 401 -6.16 33.63 17.07
CA SER A 401 -6.16 34.02 15.66
C SER A 401 -5.72 32.88 14.75
N PHE A 402 -4.61 32.19 15.06
CA PHE A 402 -4.16 31.01 14.31
C PHE A 402 -5.22 29.89 14.24
N LEU A 403 -6.00 29.70 15.32
CA LEU A 403 -7.08 28.73 15.33
C LEU A 403 -8.26 29.22 14.47
N ASP A 404 -8.64 30.50 14.54
CA ASP A 404 -9.69 31.11 13.71
C ASP A 404 -9.36 31.09 12.21
N ASP A 405 -8.09 31.32 11.85
CA ASP A 405 -7.55 31.19 10.47
C ASP A 405 -7.84 29.78 9.89
N LEU A 406 -7.70 28.73 10.72
CA LEU A 406 -8.01 27.34 10.39
C LEU A 406 -9.49 26.96 10.53
N GLY A 407 -10.37 27.92 10.87
CA GLY A 407 -11.79 27.73 11.13
C GLY A 407 -12.10 27.05 12.47
N ILE A 408 -11.22 27.20 13.46
CA ILE A 408 -11.32 26.60 14.80
C ILE A 408 -11.63 27.69 15.84
N GLU A 409 -12.91 27.81 16.19
CA GLU A 409 -13.38 28.82 17.12
C GLU A 409 -12.94 28.57 18.57
N THR A 410 -12.56 29.62 19.29
CA THR A 410 -12.22 29.58 20.72
C THR A 410 -13.23 30.33 21.59
N ASN A 411 -13.25 30.01 22.89
CA ASN A 411 -13.91 30.83 23.91
C ASN A 411 -13.07 32.08 24.20
N ASP A 412 -13.67 33.09 24.83
CA ASP A 412 -12.96 34.26 25.35
C ASP A 412 -11.83 33.84 26.33
N ILE A 413 -10.74 34.60 26.36
CA ILE A 413 -9.59 34.32 27.25
C ILE A 413 -9.97 34.63 28.70
N GLU A 414 -10.08 33.59 29.51
CA GLU A 414 -10.35 33.72 30.94
C GLU A 414 -9.07 34.16 31.68
N ALA A 415 -9.20 35.05 32.66
CA ALA A 415 -8.08 35.48 33.52
C ALA A 415 -8.49 35.43 35.00
N PHE A 416 -7.75 34.67 35.80
CA PHE A 416 -8.00 34.46 37.22
C PHE A 416 -6.79 34.85 38.06
N GLU A 417 -7.00 35.55 39.17
CA GLU A 417 -5.99 35.66 40.22
C GLU A 417 -5.78 34.28 40.87
N THR A 418 -4.54 34.00 41.30
CA THR A 418 -4.15 32.73 41.93
C THR A 418 -3.33 33.00 43.18
N ASP A 419 -3.31 32.05 44.11
CA ASP A 419 -2.50 32.13 45.33
C ASP A 419 -1.05 32.50 44.98
N SER A 420 -0.49 33.44 45.74
CA SER A 420 0.83 33.97 45.47
C SER A 420 1.88 32.87 45.50
N ASN A 421 2.72 32.83 44.46
CA ASN A 421 4.00 32.16 44.63
C ASN A 421 4.77 32.90 45.75
N SER A 422 5.75 32.24 46.39
CA SER A 422 6.46 32.75 47.57
C SER A 422 7.23 34.08 47.38
N THR A 423 7.14 34.70 46.20
CA THR A 423 7.87 35.90 45.79
C THR A 423 7.03 36.91 44.98
N SER A 424 5.84 36.57 44.45
CA SER A 424 5.05 37.47 43.57
C SER A 424 3.57 37.06 43.46
N GLU A 425 2.70 38.02 43.17
CA GLU A 425 1.32 37.77 42.72
C GLU A 425 1.32 37.13 41.32
N THR A 426 0.40 36.18 41.10
CA THR A 426 0.28 35.42 39.86
C THR A 426 -1.15 35.38 39.32
N ILE A 427 -1.25 35.43 38.00
CA ILE A 427 -2.50 35.41 37.24
C ILE A 427 -2.45 34.20 36.31
N ARG A 428 -3.48 33.35 36.36
CA ARG A 428 -3.68 32.24 35.43
C ARG A 428 -4.59 32.68 34.30
N LEU A 429 -4.03 32.70 33.09
CA LEU A 429 -4.77 32.86 31.84
C LEU A 429 -5.22 31.50 31.32
N ARG A 430 -6.35 31.45 30.59
CA ARG A 430 -6.85 30.22 29.96
C ARG A 430 -7.55 30.53 28.64
N LEU A 431 -7.18 29.79 27.59
CA LEU A 431 -7.88 29.73 26.30
C LEU A 431 -8.45 28.32 26.14
N GLY A 432 -9.59 28.17 25.45
CA GLY A 432 -10.16 26.86 25.16
C GLY A 432 -10.98 26.83 23.88
N ILE A 433 -11.01 25.69 23.20
CA ILE A 433 -11.74 25.46 21.96
C ILE A 433 -13.25 25.45 22.22
N LYS A 434 -14.11 26.01 21.35
CA LYS A 434 -15.57 25.89 21.51
C LYS A 434 -15.99 24.41 21.40
N ASN A 435 -17.01 24.02 22.17
CA ASN A 435 -17.33 22.61 22.44
C ASN A 435 -18.43 22.01 21.54
N ASP A 436 -18.75 22.65 20.42
CA ASP A 436 -19.56 22.04 19.37
C ASP A 436 -18.77 20.94 18.62
N SER A 437 -19.48 19.97 18.06
CA SER A 437 -18.86 18.76 17.53
C SER A 437 -17.99 19.02 16.30
N GLU A 438 -18.41 19.89 15.39
CA GLU A 438 -17.69 20.16 14.14
C GLU A 438 -16.39 20.90 14.40
N ASN A 439 -16.40 21.91 15.27
CA ASN A 439 -15.22 22.65 15.68
C ASN A 439 -14.19 21.76 16.40
N LEU A 440 -14.65 20.89 17.29
CA LEU A 440 -13.79 19.90 17.95
C LEU A 440 -13.23 18.88 16.95
N ILE A 441 -14.02 18.41 15.96
CA ILE A 441 -13.50 17.56 14.87
C ILE A 441 -12.40 18.31 14.10
N ARG A 442 -12.65 19.55 13.62
CA ARG A 442 -11.67 20.37 12.90
C ARG A 442 -10.38 20.55 13.71
N PHE A 443 -10.50 20.84 15.02
CA PHE A 443 -9.34 20.93 15.91
C PHE A 443 -8.54 19.62 15.98
N PHE A 444 -9.19 18.49 16.24
CA PHE A 444 -8.50 17.21 16.42
C PHE A 444 -7.94 16.61 15.13
N THR A 445 -8.58 16.82 13.96
CA THR A 445 -8.10 16.24 12.69
C THR A 445 -7.06 17.09 11.98
N ARG A 446 -7.05 18.43 12.19
CA ARG A 446 -6.09 19.35 11.55
C ARG A 446 -4.88 19.67 12.42
N VAL A 447 -5.10 20.04 13.69
CA VAL A 447 -4.06 20.55 14.59
C VAL A 447 -3.69 19.52 15.65
N GLY A 448 -4.66 19.13 16.48
CA GLY A 448 -4.54 18.09 17.49
C GLY A 448 -3.36 18.29 18.46
N TYR A 449 -2.66 17.19 18.72
CA TYR A 449 -1.53 17.13 19.66
C TYR A 449 -0.31 16.52 18.97
N ARG A 450 0.87 17.09 19.20
CA ARG A 450 2.17 16.55 18.75
C ARG A 450 2.99 16.09 19.95
N TYR A 451 3.97 15.22 19.69
CA TYR A 451 4.77 14.44 20.66
C TYR A 451 4.00 13.46 21.56
N HIS A 452 2.91 13.85 22.22
CA HIS A 452 2.15 13.06 23.21
C HIS A 452 1.20 12.03 22.54
N PRO A 453 1.51 10.72 22.52
CA PRO A 453 0.75 9.74 21.73
C PRO A 453 -0.56 9.33 22.40
N GLU A 454 -0.64 9.37 23.73
CA GLU A 454 -1.88 9.12 24.47
C GLU A 454 -2.93 10.20 24.21
N LYS A 455 -2.54 11.50 24.21
CA LYS A 455 -3.43 12.59 23.78
C LYS A 455 -3.90 12.39 22.34
N ARG A 456 -3.03 11.93 21.42
CA ARG A 456 -3.43 11.58 20.03
C ARG A 456 -4.40 10.40 19.98
N ARG A 457 -4.18 9.32 20.74
CA ARG A 457 -5.10 8.17 20.81
C ARG A 457 -6.48 8.56 21.37
N LYS A 458 -6.53 9.37 22.43
CA LYS A 458 -7.78 9.90 22.99
C LYS A 458 -8.47 10.90 22.05
N ALA A 459 -7.73 11.70 21.27
CA ALA A 459 -8.29 12.53 20.22
C ALA A 459 -8.85 11.72 19.04
N ALA A 460 -8.22 10.60 18.66
CA ALA A 460 -8.73 9.69 17.62
C ALA A 460 -10.12 9.12 17.98
N VAL A 461 -10.30 8.64 19.22
CA VAL A 461 -11.61 8.21 19.74
C VAL A 461 -12.61 9.38 19.77
N ALA A 462 -12.20 10.56 20.24
CA ALA A 462 -13.06 11.75 20.26
C ALA A 462 -13.56 12.14 18.86
N VAL A 463 -12.73 12.03 17.82
CA VAL A 463 -13.14 12.26 16.43
C VAL A 463 -14.19 11.25 15.97
N GLN A 464 -14.03 9.96 16.27
CA GLN A 464 -15.04 8.95 15.93
C GLN A 464 -16.36 9.23 16.67
N TYR A 465 -16.31 9.47 17.98
CA TYR A 465 -17.48 9.76 18.81
C TYR A 465 -18.28 10.96 18.28
N LEU A 466 -17.59 12.07 17.99
CA LEU A 466 -18.23 13.28 17.48
C LEU A 466 -18.81 13.04 16.08
N ARG A 467 -18.12 12.32 15.20
CA ARG A 467 -18.65 11.98 13.87
C ARG A 467 -19.92 11.12 13.93
N SER A 468 -19.92 10.07 14.75
CA SER A 468 -21.11 9.24 15.00
C SER A 468 -22.26 10.05 15.63
N LYS A 469 -21.94 10.97 16.56
CA LYS A 469 -22.92 11.89 17.18
C LYS A 469 -23.57 12.81 16.14
N GLU A 470 -22.78 13.37 15.24
CA GLU A 470 -23.28 14.25 14.18
C GLU A 470 -24.12 13.48 13.13
N ARG A 471 -23.68 12.29 12.68
CA ARG A 471 -24.53 11.41 11.83
C ARG A 471 -25.85 11.06 12.52
N ALA A 472 -25.83 10.75 13.82
CA ALA A 472 -27.04 10.49 14.59
C ALA A 472 -27.97 11.71 14.68
N ILE A 473 -27.42 12.92 14.80
CA ILE A 473 -28.19 14.17 14.74
C ILE A 473 -28.80 14.36 13.35
N SER A 474 -28.04 14.23 12.27
CA SER A 474 -28.53 14.48 10.91
C SER A 474 -29.47 13.39 10.36
N ARG A 475 -29.35 12.13 10.80
CA ARG A 475 -30.40 11.10 10.61
C ARG A 475 -31.73 11.58 11.22
N ARG A 476 -31.67 12.18 12.41
CA ARG A 476 -32.84 12.69 13.16
C ARG A 476 -33.38 14.01 12.58
N GLU A 477 -32.54 14.84 11.96
CA GLU A 477 -32.96 16.01 11.17
C GLU A 477 -33.76 15.58 9.94
N ARG A 478 -33.21 14.69 9.11
CA ARG A 478 -33.88 14.17 7.91
C ARG A 478 -35.25 13.57 8.24
N ILE A 479 -35.32 12.69 9.24
CA ILE A 479 -36.57 12.06 9.67
C ILE A 479 -37.60 13.10 10.15
N ALA A 480 -37.18 14.17 10.85
CA ALA A 480 -38.10 15.23 11.26
C ALA A 480 -38.68 16.00 10.06
N THR A 481 -37.86 16.30 9.05
CA THR A 481 -38.28 16.98 7.81
C THR A 481 -39.18 16.11 6.93
N GLU A 482 -38.84 14.83 6.75
CA GLU A 482 -39.67 13.88 6.00
C GLU A 482 -41.01 13.62 6.70
N ALA A 483 -41.01 13.46 8.03
CA ALA A 483 -42.24 13.30 8.81
C ALA A 483 -43.17 14.52 8.69
N GLN A 484 -42.63 15.75 8.77
CA GLN A 484 -43.41 16.97 8.52
C GLN A 484 -43.99 16.99 7.11
N THR A 485 -43.17 16.67 6.10
CA THR A 485 -43.58 16.69 4.68
C THR A 485 -44.68 15.67 4.38
N LEU A 486 -44.62 14.48 5.00
CA LEU A 486 -45.66 13.45 4.89
C LEU A 486 -46.97 13.86 5.57
N ALA A 487 -46.90 14.55 6.71
CA ALA A 487 -48.08 15.05 7.43
C ALA A 487 -48.73 16.25 6.71
N ASP A 488 -47.92 17.19 6.21
CA ASP A 488 -48.38 18.31 5.38
C ASP A 488 -49.00 17.80 4.05
N GLY A 489 -48.50 16.66 3.55
CA GLY A 489 -49.08 15.90 2.45
C GLY A 489 -50.35 15.10 2.78
N GLY A 490 -50.81 15.09 4.04
CA GLY A 490 -52.06 14.47 4.47
C GLY A 490 -51.98 13.00 4.91
N SER A 491 -50.79 12.47 5.21
CA SER A 491 -50.62 11.12 5.79
C SER A 491 -50.98 11.12 7.28
N ASP A 492 -51.54 10.03 7.81
CA ASP A 492 -51.81 9.94 9.26
C ASP A 492 -50.52 9.74 10.07
N VAL A 493 -50.51 10.21 11.32
CA VAL A 493 -49.36 10.12 12.22
C VAL A 493 -49.13 8.70 12.71
N SER A 494 -50.11 7.79 12.66
CA SER A 494 -49.85 6.35 12.78
C SER A 494 -48.87 5.86 11.70
N ASP A 495 -49.17 6.17 10.46
CA ASP A 495 -48.50 5.61 9.28
C ASP A 495 -47.10 6.22 9.12
N ILE A 496 -46.92 7.48 9.53
CA ILE A 496 -45.62 8.15 9.57
C ILE A 496 -44.72 7.55 10.67
N LYS A 497 -45.26 7.09 11.81
CA LYS A 497 -44.47 6.41 12.85
C LYS A 497 -43.94 5.07 12.37
N GLU A 498 -44.81 4.22 11.82
CA GLU A 498 -44.44 2.88 11.33
C GLU A 498 -43.38 2.92 10.21
N ARG A 499 -43.23 4.07 9.54
CA ARG A 499 -42.23 4.30 8.49
C ARG A 499 -40.81 4.59 8.99
N PHE A 500 -40.60 4.94 10.27
CA PHE A 500 -39.30 5.35 10.79
C PHE A 500 -38.88 4.58 12.03
N GLU A 501 -37.68 3.97 11.99
CA GLU A 501 -37.01 3.35 13.14
C GLU A 501 -36.50 4.39 14.14
N ILE A 502 -37.44 5.02 14.85
CA ILE A 502 -37.20 6.04 15.85
C ILE A 502 -38.35 6.04 16.86
N ASN A 503 -38.10 6.54 18.07
CA ASN A 503 -39.15 6.67 19.08
C ASN A 503 -40.36 7.49 18.57
N ASP A 504 -41.57 6.92 18.62
CA ASP A 504 -42.86 7.54 18.28
C ASP A 504 -42.96 9.04 18.61
N ARG A 505 -42.56 9.39 19.84
CA ARG A 505 -42.72 10.73 20.41
C ARG A 505 -41.81 11.76 19.74
N PHE A 506 -40.76 11.31 19.07
CA PHE A 506 -39.94 12.15 18.18
C PHE A 506 -40.72 12.52 16.92
N VAL A 507 -41.45 11.56 16.31
CA VAL A 507 -42.28 11.76 15.11
C VAL A 507 -43.45 12.70 15.45
N GLU A 508 -44.22 12.36 16.49
CA GLU A 508 -45.35 13.18 16.99
C GLU A 508 -44.96 14.64 17.23
N ARG A 509 -43.84 14.88 17.92
CA ARG A 509 -43.36 16.23 18.21
C ARG A 509 -42.88 16.97 16.99
N SER A 510 -42.26 16.28 16.04
CA SER A 510 -41.81 16.90 14.80
C SER A 510 -43.02 17.41 14.01
N VAL A 511 -44.04 16.57 13.84
CA VAL A 511 -45.28 16.89 13.09
C VAL A 511 -46.20 17.91 13.81
N TRP A 512 -46.53 17.70 15.09
CA TRP A 512 -47.58 18.50 15.75
C TRP A 512 -47.10 19.82 16.38
N SER A 513 -45.83 19.92 16.74
CA SER A 513 -45.29 21.10 17.43
C SER A 513 -44.41 21.98 16.54
N GLY A 514 -43.96 21.45 15.40
CA GLY A 514 -42.76 21.94 14.73
C GLY A 514 -41.51 21.83 15.62
N ARG A 515 -40.34 22.18 15.08
CA ARG A 515 -39.08 22.22 15.84
C ARG A 515 -38.31 23.50 15.56
N THR A 516 -37.93 24.18 16.63
CA THR A 516 -37.01 25.32 16.59
C THR A 516 -35.63 24.88 17.05
N GLY A 517 -34.70 24.76 16.11
CA GLY A 517 -33.31 24.37 16.37
C GLY A 517 -33.02 22.87 16.29
N ARG A 518 -31.72 22.55 16.37
CA ARG A 518 -31.14 21.23 16.08
C ARG A 518 -31.68 20.12 17.02
N PRO A 519 -32.04 18.92 16.52
CA PRO A 519 -32.35 17.80 17.38
C PRO A 519 -31.10 17.32 18.13
N ARG A 520 -31.32 16.67 19.27
CA ARG A 520 -30.27 15.98 20.03
C ARG A 520 -30.20 14.51 19.63
N PRO A 521 -29.09 13.79 19.90
CA PRO A 521 -29.01 12.34 19.79
C PRO A 521 -30.16 11.60 20.50
N GLY A 522 -30.28 10.30 20.22
CA GLY A 522 -31.19 9.42 20.95
C GLY A 522 -30.82 9.27 22.43
N ASP A 523 -31.77 8.81 23.25
CA ASP A 523 -31.46 8.36 24.61
C ASP A 523 -30.62 7.06 24.54
N ASP A 524 -30.83 6.30 23.46
CA ASP A 524 -30.14 5.10 22.95
C ASP A 524 -28.71 5.31 22.40
N PHE A 525 -28.28 6.54 22.11
CA PHE A 525 -26.90 6.81 21.66
C PHE A 525 -25.93 6.78 22.86
N PRO A 526 -24.77 6.11 22.81
CA PRO A 526 -23.90 5.93 23.98
C PRO A 526 -23.28 7.24 24.52
N ASP A 527 -22.84 7.19 25.78
CA ASP A 527 -21.94 8.23 26.32
C ASP A 527 -20.50 8.11 25.78
N PHE A 528 -19.64 9.07 26.10
CA PHE A 528 -18.26 9.06 25.59
C PHE A 528 -17.35 8.04 26.26
N GLU A 529 -17.59 7.70 27.52
CA GLU A 529 -16.82 6.70 28.25
C GLU A 529 -17.24 5.29 27.77
N GLU A 530 -18.54 5.04 27.59
CA GLU A 530 -19.11 3.85 26.94
C GLU A 530 -18.56 3.67 25.51
N PHE A 531 -18.60 4.71 24.68
CA PHE A 531 -18.09 4.66 23.31
C PHE A 531 -16.56 4.50 23.23
N ARG A 532 -15.81 4.95 24.25
CA ARG A 532 -14.36 4.68 24.29
C ARG A 532 -14.06 3.20 24.49
N GLU A 533 -14.94 2.46 25.16
CA GLU A 533 -14.76 1.00 25.33
C GLU A 533 -15.04 0.20 24.05
N THR A 534 -15.64 0.81 23.00
CA THR A 534 -15.90 0.16 21.71
C THR A 534 -14.92 0.53 20.59
N VAL A 535 -14.04 1.52 20.77
CA VAL A 535 -13.09 1.98 19.74
C VAL A 535 -11.65 1.70 20.14
N ASP A 536 -11.05 0.70 19.49
CA ASP A 536 -9.61 0.45 19.56
C ASP A 536 -8.81 1.42 18.66
N VAL A 537 -7.58 1.74 19.09
CA VAL A 537 -6.66 2.65 18.40
C VAL A 537 -5.25 2.05 18.39
N ARG A 538 -4.81 1.60 17.21
CA ARG A 538 -3.49 1.01 16.97
C ARG A 538 -2.35 1.97 17.35
N ALA A 539 -1.15 1.42 17.55
CA ALA A 539 0.02 2.20 17.99
C ALA A 539 0.49 3.27 16.97
N ASP A 540 0.21 3.05 15.69
CA ASP A 540 0.42 4.01 14.59
C ASP A 540 -0.59 5.19 14.67
N GLY A 541 -1.77 4.92 15.25
CA GLY A 541 -2.91 5.82 15.44
C GLY A 541 -4.10 5.58 14.50
N ALA A 542 -4.12 4.47 13.74
CA ALA A 542 -5.29 4.06 12.97
C ALA A 542 -6.40 3.54 13.90
N VAL A 543 -7.65 3.69 13.47
CA VAL A 543 -8.84 3.17 14.14
C VAL A 543 -9.63 2.27 13.21
N ARG A 544 -10.25 1.22 13.76
CA ARG A 544 -11.23 0.39 13.05
C ARG A 544 -12.51 1.21 12.87
N THR A 545 -13.08 1.24 11.67
CA THR A 545 -14.41 1.82 11.40
C THR A 545 -15.18 0.94 10.42
N GLU A 546 -16.47 0.76 10.66
CA GLU A 546 -17.35 0.04 9.75
C GLU A 546 -17.66 0.87 8.48
N ILE A 547 -17.98 0.18 7.39
CA ILE A 547 -18.43 0.77 6.13
C ILE A 547 -19.95 0.93 6.19
N GLU A 548 -20.47 2.10 5.82
CA GLU A 548 -21.91 2.38 5.77
C GLU A 548 -22.48 2.29 4.35
N SER A 549 -21.72 2.65 3.32
CA SER A 549 -22.11 2.42 1.93
C SER A 549 -20.91 2.33 0.99
N ILE A 550 -21.07 1.57 -0.10
CA ILE A 550 -20.19 1.59 -1.27
C ILE A 550 -21.10 1.72 -2.50
N HIS A 551 -20.77 2.60 -3.43
CA HIS A 551 -21.54 2.80 -4.66
C HIS A 551 -20.68 3.30 -5.82
N ALA A 552 -21.02 2.90 -7.05
CA ALA A 552 -20.29 3.34 -8.24
C ALA A 552 -20.39 4.87 -8.42
N ALA A 553 -19.23 5.54 -8.45
CA ALA A 553 -19.06 6.99 -8.60
C ALA A 553 -18.79 7.40 -10.07
N GLY A 554 -19.01 6.49 -11.02
CA GLY A 554 -18.80 6.69 -12.45
C GLY A 554 -17.41 6.21 -12.90
N SER A 555 -16.82 6.91 -13.86
CA SER A 555 -15.45 6.70 -14.30
C SER A 555 -14.68 8.02 -14.24
N LYS A 556 -13.46 8.00 -13.67
CA LYS A 556 -12.62 9.18 -13.43
C LYS A 556 -11.16 8.87 -13.78
N PRO A 557 -10.32 9.86 -14.13
CA PRO A 557 -8.87 9.69 -14.19
C PRO A 557 -8.35 9.26 -12.81
N VAL A 558 -7.53 8.21 -12.79
CA VAL A 558 -7.02 7.62 -11.55
C VAL A 558 -5.51 7.47 -11.57
N TYR A 559 -4.93 7.45 -10.38
CA TYR A 559 -3.52 7.62 -10.09
C TYR A 559 -3.07 6.62 -9.02
N ASP A 560 -1.78 6.43 -8.84
CA ASP A 560 -1.20 5.59 -7.77
C ASP A 560 0.16 6.12 -7.31
N ILE A 561 0.55 5.87 -6.05
CA ILE A 561 1.86 6.26 -5.53
C ILE A 561 2.66 5.13 -4.86
N GLY A 562 3.91 4.99 -5.30
CA GLY A 562 4.87 4.02 -4.79
C GLY A 562 5.90 4.66 -3.86
N VAL A 563 5.73 4.45 -2.56
CA VAL A 563 6.68 4.86 -1.51
C VAL A 563 8.00 4.07 -1.56
N THR A 564 9.01 4.49 -0.78
CA THR A 564 10.26 3.73 -0.57
C THR A 564 10.19 2.70 0.57
N HIS A 565 9.19 2.76 1.44
CA HIS A 565 9.07 1.91 2.62
C HIS A 565 8.70 0.47 2.27
N ASP A 566 9.30 -0.52 2.94
CA ASP A 566 9.10 -1.96 2.66
C ASP A 566 7.65 -2.44 2.73
N ALA A 567 6.82 -1.76 3.52
CA ALA A 567 5.38 -2.01 3.63
C ALA A 567 4.63 -1.81 2.30
N HIS A 568 5.16 -0.96 1.39
CA HIS A 568 4.53 -0.50 0.14
C HIS A 568 3.13 0.12 0.30
N THR A 569 2.79 0.56 1.52
CA THR A 569 1.55 1.24 1.89
C THR A 569 1.71 2.77 1.93
N PHE A 570 0.61 3.52 1.81
CA PHE A 570 0.55 4.97 2.03
C PHE A 570 -0.84 5.37 2.52
N LEU A 571 -1.01 6.54 3.15
CA LEU A 571 -2.31 7.03 3.62
C LEU A 571 -3.05 7.87 2.56
N ALA A 572 -4.03 7.27 1.88
CA ALA A 572 -4.92 7.88 0.88
C ALA A 572 -6.30 8.17 1.48
N ASN A 573 -6.74 9.43 1.62
CA ASN A 573 -7.81 9.89 2.52
C ASN A 573 -7.74 9.31 3.96
N GLY A 574 -6.70 8.54 4.33
CA GLY A 574 -6.59 7.75 5.56
C GLY A 574 -6.50 6.21 5.42
N PHE A 575 -6.51 5.61 4.20
CA PHE A 575 -6.57 4.15 3.85
C PHE A 575 -5.28 3.61 3.07
N VAL A 576 -5.10 2.33 2.55
CA VAL A 576 -3.77 1.51 2.44
C VAL A 576 -3.63 0.25 1.40
N VAL A 577 -2.48 -0.21 0.72
CA VAL A 577 -2.37 -1.14 -0.55
C VAL A 577 -1.31 -2.39 -0.75
N SER A 578 -1.31 -3.30 -1.83
CA SER A 578 -0.24 -4.39 -2.26
C SER A 578 -0.37 -5.32 -3.61
N ASN A 579 0.64 -6.17 -4.16
CA ASN A 579 0.65 -7.33 -5.26
C ASN A 579 2.05 -8.16 -5.68
N CYS A 580 2.19 -9.16 -6.69
CA CYS A 580 3.46 -9.98 -7.21
C CYS A 580 3.73 -11.05 -8.49
N GLY A 581 4.03 -12.43 -8.44
CA GLY A 581 4.62 -13.42 -9.53
C GLY A 581 4.84 -15.04 -9.35
N VAL A 582 5.71 -15.91 -10.09
CA VAL A 582 5.79 -17.50 -10.20
C VAL A 582 7.12 -18.43 -10.33
N ARG A 583 7.23 -19.74 -9.85
CA ARG A 583 8.23 -20.92 -10.08
C ARG A 583 7.75 -22.38 -9.64
N MET A 584 8.32 -23.56 -10.08
CA MET A 584 8.14 -24.95 -9.47
C MET A 584 9.41 -25.87 -9.30
N MET A 585 9.47 -26.70 -8.23
CA MET A 585 10.51 -27.71 -7.85
C MET A 585 9.95 -29.15 -7.73
N LYS A 586 10.74 -30.22 -7.96
CA LYS A 586 10.38 -31.67 -7.79
C LYS A 586 11.17 -32.37 -6.64
N THR A 587 10.77 -33.58 -6.22
CA THR A 587 11.44 -34.39 -5.18
C THR A 587 11.36 -35.91 -5.47
N ASN A 588 12.07 -36.76 -4.71
CA ASN A 588 11.86 -38.23 -4.70
C ASN A 588 10.88 -38.73 -3.64
N LEU A 589 10.22 -37.83 -2.90
CA LEU A 589 9.21 -38.21 -1.92
C LEU A 589 7.90 -38.57 -2.63
N THR A 590 7.18 -39.53 -2.07
CA THR A 590 5.81 -39.86 -2.47
C THR A 590 4.81 -39.27 -1.48
N TYR A 591 3.52 -39.22 -1.82
CA TYR A 591 2.49 -38.84 -0.86
C TYR A 591 2.43 -39.79 0.35
N ASP A 592 2.86 -41.05 0.23
CA ASP A 592 3.01 -41.97 1.36
C ASP A 592 4.12 -41.53 2.36
N ASP A 593 5.14 -40.78 1.93
CA ASP A 593 6.16 -40.21 2.82
C ASP A 593 5.65 -38.99 3.61
N VAL A 594 4.71 -38.22 3.03
CA VAL A 594 4.15 -37.00 3.61
C VAL A 594 2.90 -37.29 4.46
N ARG A 595 2.19 -38.40 4.20
CA ARG A 595 0.90 -38.69 4.84
C ARG A 595 1.00 -38.83 6.36
N GLY A 596 0.22 -38.02 7.08
CA GLY A 596 0.28 -37.89 8.53
C GLY A 596 1.31 -36.86 9.03
N ARG A 597 1.90 -36.06 8.13
CA ARG A 597 2.80 -34.93 8.43
C ARG A 597 2.44 -33.63 7.68
N GLU A 598 1.32 -33.60 6.97
CA GLU A 598 0.87 -32.46 6.17
C GLU A 598 0.76 -31.18 7.03
N GLU A 599 0.22 -31.31 8.24
CA GLU A 599 0.10 -30.21 9.21
C GLU A 599 1.46 -29.75 9.74
N GLU A 600 2.35 -30.68 10.10
CA GLU A 600 3.74 -30.36 10.52
C GLU A 600 4.50 -29.63 9.40
N LEU A 601 4.37 -30.12 8.15
CA LEU A 601 5.06 -29.57 7.00
C LEU A 601 4.57 -28.16 6.65
N VAL A 602 3.25 -27.92 6.63
CA VAL A 602 2.70 -26.59 6.31
C VAL A 602 3.03 -25.57 7.41
N GLU A 603 3.03 -25.95 8.69
CA GLU A 603 3.46 -25.05 9.77
C GLU A 603 4.97 -24.77 9.74
N ALA A 604 5.79 -25.80 9.50
CA ALA A 604 7.24 -25.64 9.41
C ALA A 604 7.65 -24.76 8.22
N LEU A 605 6.95 -24.87 7.08
CA LEU A 605 7.17 -24.02 5.91
C LEU A 605 6.72 -22.58 6.19
N PHE A 606 5.52 -22.36 6.74
CA PHE A 606 4.98 -21.04 7.06
C PHE A 606 5.88 -20.27 8.05
N ALA A 607 6.40 -20.96 9.06
CA ALA A 607 7.30 -20.39 10.06
C ALA A 607 8.74 -20.09 9.55
N ASN A 608 9.11 -20.50 8.33
CA ASN A 608 10.47 -20.36 7.82
C ASN A 608 10.59 -19.66 6.46
N VAL A 609 9.52 -19.57 5.66
CA VAL A 609 9.46 -18.87 4.36
C VAL A 609 8.78 -17.51 4.53
N PRO A 610 9.45 -16.37 4.30
CA PRO A 610 8.87 -15.05 4.54
C PRO A 610 7.68 -14.71 3.63
N SER A 611 6.56 -14.29 4.23
CA SER A 611 5.30 -13.87 3.57
C SER A 611 4.81 -12.51 4.09
N GLY A 612 3.76 -11.97 3.47
CA GLY A 612 3.16 -10.69 3.83
C GLY A 612 3.95 -9.44 3.37
N LEU A 613 3.70 -8.32 4.04
CA LEU A 613 4.20 -6.99 3.70
C LEU A 613 5.38 -6.51 4.57
N GLY A 614 6.01 -7.42 5.31
CA GLY A 614 7.17 -7.13 6.15
C GLY A 614 8.51 -7.38 5.45
N GLY A 615 9.53 -6.58 5.81
CA GLY A 615 10.92 -6.91 5.52
C GLY A 615 11.37 -8.17 6.27
N GLY A 616 12.26 -8.96 5.67
CA GLY A 616 12.68 -10.24 6.26
C GLY A 616 13.08 -11.31 5.24
N GLY A 617 13.39 -10.92 4.00
CA GLY A 617 13.83 -11.85 2.96
C GLY A 617 15.01 -12.73 3.39
N VAL A 618 15.07 -13.96 2.85
CA VAL A 618 16.07 -14.99 3.17
C VAL A 618 17.52 -14.47 3.15
N VAL A 619 17.82 -13.48 2.30
CA VAL A 619 19.11 -12.79 2.26
C VAL A 619 18.94 -11.32 2.66
N GLN A 620 19.68 -10.92 3.70
CA GLN A 620 19.82 -9.52 4.12
C GLN A 620 21.08 -8.92 3.46
N GLY A 621 20.95 -8.59 2.17
CA GLY A 621 22.07 -8.12 1.34
C GLY A 621 22.45 -6.66 1.53
N ASP A 622 23.63 -6.27 1.04
CA ASP A 622 24.02 -4.88 0.81
C ASP A 622 23.65 -4.43 -0.62
N MET A 623 24.13 -3.26 -1.07
CA MET A 623 23.81 -2.78 -2.42
C MET A 623 24.59 -3.54 -3.49
N ASP A 624 25.86 -3.84 -3.23
CA ASP A 624 26.73 -4.67 -4.07
C ASP A 624 26.11 -6.06 -4.32
N THR A 625 25.41 -6.62 -3.32
CA THR A 625 24.58 -7.82 -3.46
C THR A 625 23.43 -7.62 -4.45
N VAL A 626 22.68 -6.51 -4.37
CA VAL A 626 21.56 -6.22 -5.28
C VAL A 626 22.05 -5.94 -6.70
N GLU A 627 23.11 -5.16 -6.88
CA GLU A 627 23.80 -4.96 -8.17
C GLU A 627 24.18 -6.31 -8.80
N SER A 628 24.80 -7.19 -8.01
CA SER A 628 25.23 -8.52 -8.46
C SER A 628 24.04 -9.42 -8.84
N VAL A 629 22.93 -9.36 -8.09
CA VAL A 629 21.69 -10.10 -8.40
C VAL A 629 21.04 -9.59 -9.70
N LEU A 630 21.07 -8.28 -9.94
CA LEU A 630 20.51 -7.67 -11.14
C LEU A 630 21.30 -8.01 -12.42
N ASP A 631 22.63 -7.99 -12.37
CA ASP A 631 23.48 -8.42 -13.48
C ASP A 631 23.41 -9.94 -13.68
N ARG A 632 23.61 -10.71 -12.60
CA ARG A 632 24.01 -12.12 -12.69
C ARG A 632 22.88 -13.12 -12.48
N GLY A 633 21.74 -12.71 -11.94
CA GLY A 633 20.62 -13.63 -11.67
C GLY A 633 21.08 -14.86 -10.87
N VAL A 634 20.72 -16.05 -11.33
CA VAL A 634 20.99 -17.30 -10.61
C VAL A 634 22.49 -17.66 -10.56
N ASP A 635 23.36 -17.11 -11.43
CA ASP A 635 24.83 -17.26 -11.29
C ASP A 635 25.35 -16.72 -9.94
N TRP A 636 24.81 -15.59 -9.48
CA TRP A 636 25.14 -15.06 -8.15
C TRP A 636 24.67 -16.02 -7.05
N ALA A 637 23.48 -16.61 -7.20
CA ALA A 637 22.94 -17.54 -6.24
C ALA A 637 23.78 -18.84 -6.16
N LEU A 638 24.35 -19.28 -7.28
CA LEU A 638 25.27 -20.42 -7.34
C LEU A 638 26.58 -20.12 -6.60
N GLU A 639 27.25 -19.00 -6.91
CA GLU A 639 28.50 -18.63 -6.23
C GLU A 639 28.32 -18.35 -4.73
N ALA A 640 27.18 -17.79 -4.33
CA ALA A 640 26.84 -17.53 -2.93
C ALA A 640 26.34 -18.79 -2.18
N GLY A 641 26.25 -19.96 -2.83
CA GLY A 641 25.85 -21.23 -2.20
C GLY A 641 24.35 -21.43 -1.99
N TRP A 642 23.51 -20.61 -2.62
CA TRP A 642 22.05 -20.71 -2.60
C TRP A 642 21.49 -21.61 -3.72
N ALA A 643 22.24 -21.84 -4.79
CA ALA A 643 21.87 -22.71 -5.91
C ALA A 643 22.90 -23.82 -6.16
N VAL A 644 22.51 -24.83 -6.93
CA VAL A 644 23.40 -25.83 -7.56
C VAL A 644 23.37 -25.67 -9.08
N PRO A 645 24.35 -26.16 -9.86
CA PRO A 645 24.39 -25.97 -11.32
C PRO A 645 23.10 -26.42 -12.04
N ALA A 646 22.50 -27.52 -11.59
CA ALA A 646 21.22 -28.01 -12.12
C ALA A 646 20.06 -27.01 -11.95
N ASP A 647 20.08 -26.13 -10.94
CA ASP A 647 19.06 -25.09 -10.76
C ASP A 647 19.12 -24.01 -11.86
N LEU A 648 20.25 -23.88 -12.59
CA LEU A 648 20.39 -23.01 -13.76
C LEU A 648 19.95 -23.76 -15.01
N GLU A 649 20.45 -24.99 -15.21
CA GLU A 649 20.13 -25.87 -16.35
C GLU A 649 18.61 -26.17 -16.49
N HIS A 650 17.83 -25.92 -15.43
CA HIS A 650 16.39 -26.13 -15.34
C HIS A 650 15.61 -24.80 -15.14
N CYS A 651 16.21 -23.64 -15.38
CA CYS A 651 15.54 -22.34 -15.31
C CYS A 651 15.33 -21.75 -16.71
N GLU A 652 14.26 -20.97 -16.91
CA GLU A 652 14.12 -20.15 -18.11
C GLU A 652 15.34 -19.22 -18.29
N ASP A 653 15.85 -19.16 -19.51
CA ASP A 653 17.09 -18.47 -19.91
C ASP A 653 18.29 -18.80 -19.00
N GLU A 654 18.35 -20.03 -18.49
CA GLU A 654 19.33 -20.55 -17.53
C GLU A 654 19.45 -19.69 -16.23
N GLY A 655 18.42 -18.88 -15.95
CA GLY A 655 18.34 -18.01 -14.77
C GLY A 655 19.07 -16.67 -14.89
N ARG A 656 19.49 -16.27 -16.09
CA ARG A 656 20.11 -14.95 -16.33
C ARG A 656 19.80 -14.39 -17.72
N ARG A 657 19.11 -13.25 -17.79
CA ARG A 657 19.06 -12.41 -19.00
C ARG A 657 20.43 -11.74 -19.19
N PRO A 658 21.12 -11.97 -20.31
CA PRO A 658 22.42 -11.35 -20.57
C PRO A 658 22.29 -9.87 -20.94
N ASP A 659 21.11 -9.44 -21.38
CA ASP A 659 20.77 -8.05 -21.74
C ASP A 659 20.52 -7.15 -20.51
N ALA A 660 20.59 -7.71 -19.29
CA ALA A 660 20.32 -7.00 -18.06
C ALA A 660 21.32 -5.87 -17.81
N ASP A 661 20.81 -4.64 -17.63
CA ASP A 661 21.61 -3.50 -17.19
C ASP A 661 21.16 -3.02 -15.80
N PRO A 662 21.95 -3.31 -14.74
CA PRO A 662 21.72 -2.75 -13.42
C PRO A 662 21.82 -1.22 -13.39
N ALA A 663 22.55 -0.55 -14.29
CA ALA A 663 22.66 0.90 -14.31
C ALA A 663 21.36 1.57 -14.80
N ALA A 664 20.62 0.91 -15.70
CA ALA A 664 19.28 1.30 -16.11
C ALA A 664 18.22 1.13 -15.01
N VAL A 665 18.43 0.20 -14.06
CA VAL A 665 17.59 0.07 -12.85
C VAL A 665 17.88 1.22 -11.86
N SER A 666 16.84 1.99 -11.51
CA SER A 666 17.01 3.14 -10.61
C SER A 666 17.46 2.71 -9.21
N GLN A 667 18.29 3.53 -8.55
CA GLN A 667 18.72 3.26 -7.16
C GLN A 667 17.53 3.01 -6.23
N LYS A 668 16.43 3.74 -6.44
CA LYS A 668 15.20 3.62 -5.67
C LYS A 668 14.46 2.28 -5.90
N ALA A 669 14.61 1.65 -7.07
CA ALA A 669 14.16 0.28 -7.31
C ALA A 669 15.03 -0.74 -6.57
N LYS A 670 16.36 -0.56 -6.61
CA LYS A 670 17.33 -1.40 -5.89
C LYS A 670 17.09 -1.39 -4.38
N ASP A 671 16.89 -0.21 -3.81
CA ASP A 671 16.61 -0.01 -2.38
C ASP A 671 15.33 -0.73 -1.94
N ARG A 672 14.24 -0.68 -2.72
CA ARG A 672 12.99 -1.43 -2.45
C ARG A 672 13.17 -2.95 -2.54
N GLY A 673 13.98 -3.44 -3.48
CA GLY A 673 14.23 -4.87 -3.64
C GLY A 673 15.07 -5.47 -2.50
N LYS A 674 16.06 -4.71 -2.04
CA LYS A 674 17.09 -5.14 -1.07
C LYS A 674 16.56 -5.91 0.15
N ASN A 675 15.54 -5.38 0.82
CA ASN A 675 15.03 -5.95 2.08
C ASN A 675 14.02 -7.11 1.86
N GLN A 676 13.57 -7.28 0.61
CA GLN A 676 12.53 -8.20 0.17
C GLN A 676 13.09 -9.45 -0.54
N LEU A 677 14.41 -9.53 -0.71
CA LEU A 677 15.11 -10.58 -1.46
C LEU A 677 15.01 -11.96 -0.75
N GLY A 678 14.21 -12.85 -1.32
CA GLY A 678 13.81 -14.12 -0.73
C GLY A 678 12.53 -14.03 0.11
N SER A 679 11.46 -13.44 -0.44
CA SER A 679 10.13 -13.35 0.19
C SER A 679 9.00 -13.57 -0.83
N LEU A 680 7.90 -14.17 -0.39
CA LEU A 680 6.71 -14.39 -1.23
C LEU A 680 5.99 -13.08 -1.55
N GLY A 681 5.83 -12.21 -0.55
CA GLY A 681 4.89 -11.09 -0.61
C GLY A 681 3.48 -11.52 -0.23
N SER A 682 2.48 -10.79 -0.74
CA SER A 682 1.06 -10.95 -0.42
C SER A 682 0.15 -10.99 -1.64
N GLY A 683 -1.08 -11.49 -1.48
CA GLY A 683 -2.12 -11.50 -2.53
C GLY A 683 -2.27 -12.89 -3.16
N ASN A 684 -2.20 -13.01 -4.48
CA ASN A 684 -2.20 -14.32 -5.15
C ASN A 684 -0.94 -15.15 -4.90
N HIS A 685 0.02 -14.68 -4.10
CA HIS A 685 1.31 -15.35 -3.84
C HIS A 685 1.17 -16.48 -2.84
N PHE A 686 1.93 -17.55 -3.06
CA PHE A 686 1.83 -18.76 -2.27
C PHE A 686 3.07 -19.65 -2.39
N LEU A 687 3.16 -20.64 -1.49
CA LEU A 687 3.96 -21.84 -1.69
C LEU A 687 3.05 -23.05 -1.48
N GLU A 688 2.99 -23.95 -2.46
CA GLU A 688 2.13 -25.13 -2.42
C GLU A 688 2.94 -26.41 -2.63
N VAL A 689 2.90 -27.30 -1.64
CA VAL A 689 3.35 -28.70 -1.79
C VAL A 689 2.21 -29.47 -2.44
N GLN A 690 2.49 -30.12 -3.56
CA GLN A 690 1.53 -30.84 -4.39
C GLN A 690 2.00 -32.28 -4.59
N ARG A 691 1.07 -33.17 -4.93
CA ARG A 691 1.36 -34.52 -5.44
C ARG A 691 0.98 -34.63 -6.92
N VAL A 692 1.76 -35.35 -7.72
CA VAL A 692 1.39 -35.72 -9.10
C VAL A 692 0.23 -36.72 -9.03
N THR A 693 -0.91 -36.41 -9.67
CA THR A 693 -2.09 -37.30 -9.69
C THR A 693 -2.22 -38.08 -10.99
N ASP A 694 -1.86 -37.44 -12.11
CA ASP A 694 -2.06 -37.98 -13.45
C ASP A 694 -0.82 -37.71 -14.30
N VAL A 695 -0.40 -38.70 -15.09
CA VAL A 695 0.59 -38.55 -16.16
C VAL A 695 -0.10 -38.81 -17.49
N TYR A 696 -0.02 -37.85 -18.41
CA TYR A 696 -0.66 -37.90 -19.73
C TYR A 696 0.32 -38.26 -20.85
N ARG A 697 1.63 -38.07 -20.61
CA ARG A 697 2.73 -38.38 -21.54
C ARG A 697 3.89 -38.97 -20.77
N GLU A 698 3.94 -40.30 -20.68
CA GLU A 698 4.95 -41.04 -19.92
C GLU A 698 6.38 -40.66 -20.34
N ASP A 699 6.63 -40.55 -21.65
CA ASP A 699 7.93 -40.21 -22.23
C ASP A 699 8.44 -38.80 -21.87
N VAL A 700 7.53 -37.82 -21.83
CA VAL A 700 7.87 -36.44 -21.43
C VAL A 700 7.93 -36.31 -19.91
N ALA A 701 7.09 -37.05 -19.18
CA ALA A 701 7.10 -37.07 -17.72
C ALA A 701 8.38 -37.73 -17.17
N ASP A 702 8.81 -38.86 -17.72
CA ASP A 702 10.10 -39.50 -17.42
C ASP A 702 11.27 -38.51 -17.62
N ALA A 703 11.29 -37.79 -18.76
CA ALA A 703 12.30 -36.78 -19.05
C ALA A 703 12.23 -35.56 -18.09
N TYR A 704 11.02 -35.20 -17.65
CA TYR A 704 10.80 -34.18 -16.63
C TYR A 704 11.14 -34.68 -15.21
N GLY A 705 11.29 -35.99 -15.01
CA GLY A 705 11.43 -36.62 -13.70
C GLY A 705 10.14 -36.50 -12.87
N LEU A 706 9.00 -36.75 -13.51
CA LEU A 706 7.66 -36.69 -12.94
C LEU A 706 6.99 -38.07 -12.93
N GLU A 707 6.69 -38.59 -11.73
CA GLU A 707 6.06 -39.91 -11.53
C GLU A 707 4.74 -39.78 -10.74
N PRO A 708 3.73 -40.67 -10.90
CA PRO A 708 2.51 -40.64 -10.11
C PRO A 708 2.74 -40.72 -8.58
N GLU A 709 1.93 -40.02 -7.80
CA GLU A 709 2.03 -39.83 -6.34
C GLU A 709 3.34 -39.16 -5.83
N GLN A 710 4.25 -38.75 -6.72
CA GLN A 710 5.45 -37.98 -6.37
C GLN A 710 5.10 -36.57 -5.85
N ILE A 711 5.88 -36.07 -4.89
CA ILE A 711 5.74 -34.74 -4.32
C ILE A 711 6.56 -33.70 -5.10
N VAL A 712 5.91 -32.58 -5.41
CA VAL A 712 6.49 -31.37 -6.02
C VAL A 712 6.14 -30.13 -5.18
N VAL A 713 6.81 -29.00 -5.41
CA VAL A 713 6.54 -27.74 -4.70
C VAL A 713 6.49 -26.56 -5.68
N LEU A 714 5.33 -25.90 -5.74
CA LEU A 714 5.03 -24.70 -6.51
C LEU A 714 5.25 -23.44 -5.65
N ILE A 715 5.88 -22.40 -6.18
CA ILE A 715 6.30 -21.18 -5.48
C ILE A 715 5.83 -19.96 -6.30
N HIS A 716 4.77 -19.30 -5.88
CA HIS A 716 4.22 -18.12 -6.54
C HIS A 716 4.76 -16.83 -5.89
N CYS A 717 5.87 -16.26 -6.41
CA CYS A 717 6.23 -14.84 -6.18
C CYS A 717 7.08 -14.18 -7.31
N GLY A 718 7.07 -12.84 -7.38
CA GLY A 718 7.70 -12.05 -8.45
C GLY A 718 8.92 -11.23 -8.04
N SER A 719 9.16 -10.13 -8.76
CA SER A 719 10.27 -9.17 -8.56
C SER A 719 10.07 -8.18 -7.39
N ARG A 720 9.02 -8.37 -6.59
CA ARG A 720 8.67 -7.54 -5.41
C ARG A 720 8.64 -6.04 -5.76
N GLY A 721 8.95 -5.15 -4.80
CA GLY A 721 8.92 -3.70 -5.02
C GLY A 721 9.89 -3.16 -6.08
N LEU A 722 10.87 -3.97 -6.52
CA LEU A 722 11.90 -3.56 -7.49
C LEU A 722 11.35 -3.54 -8.92
N GLY A 723 10.65 -4.60 -9.36
CA GLY A 723 10.11 -4.66 -10.72
C GLY A 723 8.98 -3.66 -10.96
N HIS A 724 8.05 -3.56 -10.00
CA HIS A 724 7.00 -2.55 -10.00
C HIS A 724 7.58 -1.13 -10.10
N GLN A 725 8.66 -0.84 -9.37
CA GLN A 725 9.31 0.46 -9.45
C GLN A 725 9.86 0.74 -10.84
N THR A 726 10.63 -0.20 -11.39
CA THR A 726 11.28 -0.04 -12.69
C THR A 726 10.26 0.16 -13.80
N CYS A 727 9.17 -0.62 -13.84
CA CYS A 727 8.14 -0.46 -14.88
C CYS A 727 7.61 0.98 -14.93
N THR A 728 7.34 1.59 -13.77
CA THR A 728 6.76 2.94 -13.72
C THR A 728 7.81 4.02 -13.98
N ASP A 729 9.04 3.85 -13.49
CA ASP A 729 10.19 4.70 -13.85
C ASP A 729 10.38 4.77 -15.38
N TYR A 730 9.93 3.77 -16.13
CA TYR A 730 9.98 3.74 -17.59
C TYR A 730 8.74 4.27 -18.31
N LEU A 731 7.49 3.97 -17.88
CA LEU A 731 6.31 4.62 -18.51
C LEU A 731 6.41 6.14 -18.48
N ARG A 732 6.80 6.72 -17.35
CA ARG A 732 6.97 8.17 -17.18
C ARG A 732 8.01 8.77 -18.13
N LYS A 733 9.11 8.06 -18.38
CA LYS A 733 10.12 8.45 -19.37
C LYS A 733 9.52 8.40 -20.78
N ILE A 734 8.70 7.39 -21.07
CA ILE A 734 8.08 7.15 -22.38
C ILE A 734 7.04 8.22 -22.68
N GLU A 735 6.08 8.45 -21.78
CA GLU A 735 5.07 9.50 -21.85
C GLU A 735 5.69 10.88 -22.16
N LYS A 736 6.82 11.18 -21.51
CA LYS A 736 7.54 12.45 -21.66
C LYS A 736 8.41 12.56 -22.92
N ARG A 737 8.87 11.45 -23.50
CA ARG A 737 9.74 11.45 -24.71
C ARG A 737 9.01 11.08 -26.00
N HIS A 738 7.86 10.42 -25.91
CA HIS A 738 7.11 9.85 -27.03
C HIS A 738 5.61 10.19 -26.97
N SER A 739 5.28 11.37 -26.43
CA SER A 739 3.92 11.94 -26.39
C SER A 739 3.18 11.87 -27.72
N ASP A 740 3.91 12.09 -28.82
CA ASP A 740 3.35 12.15 -30.17
C ASP A 740 2.90 10.77 -30.63
N LEU A 741 3.63 9.70 -30.25
CA LEU A 741 3.21 8.32 -30.51
C LEU A 741 2.00 7.93 -29.66
N LEU A 742 1.93 8.43 -28.43
CA LEU A 742 0.81 8.21 -27.51
C LEU A 742 -0.49 8.89 -27.98
N ALA A 743 -0.40 9.96 -28.78
CA ALA A 743 -1.57 10.59 -29.40
C ALA A 743 -2.16 9.78 -30.58
N ASP A 744 -1.34 8.91 -31.20
CA ASP A 744 -1.72 8.01 -32.30
C ASP A 744 -2.21 6.62 -31.81
N LEU A 745 -2.36 6.41 -30.50
CA LEU A 745 -2.85 5.17 -29.89
C LEU A 745 -4.29 5.35 -29.36
N PRO A 746 -5.15 4.29 -29.43
CA PRO A 746 -6.52 4.36 -28.91
C PRO A 746 -6.59 4.41 -27.38
N ASP A 747 -5.45 4.16 -26.71
CA ASP A 747 -5.34 4.04 -25.26
C ASP A 747 -3.94 4.49 -24.82
N LYS A 748 -3.87 5.29 -23.75
CA LYS A 748 -2.60 5.73 -23.15
C LYS A 748 -1.90 4.60 -22.39
N GLU A 749 -2.64 3.61 -21.88
CA GLU A 749 -2.07 2.48 -21.12
C GLU A 749 -1.20 1.57 -22.03
N LEU A 750 -1.20 1.80 -23.34
CA LEU A 750 -0.30 1.18 -24.33
C LEU A 750 1.02 1.94 -24.55
N ALA A 751 1.38 2.89 -23.68
CA ALA A 751 2.62 3.67 -23.77
C ALA A 751 3.86 2.81 -24.13
N ALA A 752 4.57 3.19 -25.21
CA ALA A 752 5.65 2.41 -25.80
C ALA A 752 6.84 3.27 -26.25
N ALA A 753 8.07 2.74 -26.09
CA ALA A 753 9.29 3.31 -26.65
C ALA A 753 9.54 2.73 -28.04
N PRO A 754 9.75 3.54 -29.10
CA PRO A 754 10.13 3.05 -30.42
C PRO A 754 11.42 2.23 -30.40
N ALA A 755 11.47 1.17 -31.21
CA ALA A 755 12.64 0.35 -31.43
C ALA A 755 13.89 1.18 -31.79
N GLY A 756 15.07 0.75 -31.32
CA GLY A 756 16.34 1.46 -31.54
C GLY A 756 16.48 2.83 -30.87
N SER A 757 15.50 3.27 -30.06
CA SER A 757 15.64 4.46 -29.22
C SER A 757 16.42 4.15 -27.94
N GLU A 758 17.19 5.13 -27.43
CA GLU A 758 17.87 5.05 -26.12
C GLU A 758 16.93 4.53 -25.03
N LEU A 759 15.68 5.00 -25.03
CA LEU A 759 14.71 4.65 -24.00
C LEU A 759 14.14 3.23 -24.13
N ALA A 760 14.09 2.66 -25.34
CA ALA A 760 13.67 1.28 -25.55
C ALA A 760 14.73 0.30 -25.03
N GLU A 761 16.00 0.54 -25.36
CA GLU A 761 17.11 -0.31 -24.89
C GLU A 761 17.34 -0.13 -23.38
N ASP A 762 17.27 1.11 -22.85
CA ASP A 762 17.26 1.38 -21.40
C ASP A 762 16.16 0.59 -20.68
N TYR A 763 14.91 0.60 -21.18
CA TYR A 763 13.80 -0.13 -20.56
C TYR A 763 14.04 -1.64 -20.63
N TYR A 764 14.43 -2.13 -21.81
CA TYR A 764 14.66 -3.55 -22.03
C TYR A 764 15.74 -4.10 -21.09
N GLY A 765 16.85 -3.37 -20.92
CA GLY A 765 17.93 -3.73 -20.00
C GLY A 765 17.51 -3.67 -18.53
N ALA A 766 16.78 -2.63 -18.12
CA ALA A 766 16.28 -2.51 -16.75
C ALA A 766 15.24 -3.60 -16.42
N MET A 767 14.35 -3.94 -17.36
CA MET A 767 13.40 -5.04 -17.24
C MET A 767 14.12 -6.39 -17.14
N CYS A 768 15.12 -6.64 -17.97
CA CYS A 768 15.97 -7.84 -17.91
C CYS A 768 16.64 -8.02 -16.54
N ALA A 769 17.12 -6.92 -15.94
CA ALA A 769 17.64 -6.93 -14.58
C ALA A 769 16.55 -7.24 -13.53
N CYS A 770 15.33 -6.69 -13.66
CA CYS A 770 14.21 -7.04 -12.78
C CYS A 770 13.80 -8.52 -12.85
N ILE A 771 13.97 -9.16 -14.01
CA ILE A 771 13.71 -10.59 -14.22
C ILE A 771 14.78 -11.44 -13.50
N ASN A 772 16.06 -11.05 -13.61
CA ASN A 772 17.15 -11.65 -12.84
C ASN A 772 16.89 -11.60 -11.32
N PHE A 773 16.41 -10.46 -10.81
CA PHE A 773 16.01 -10.33 -9.40
C PHE A 773 14.83 -11.26 -9.03
N ALA A 774 13.84 -11.42 -9.91
CA ALA A 774 12.71 -12.33 -9.68
C ALA A 774 13.16 -13.79 -9.58
N TRP A 775 14.05 -14.25 -10.48
CA TRP A 775 14.61 -15.59 -10.44
C TRP A 775 15.41 -15.85 -9.15
N VAL A 776 16.22 -14.90 -8.69
CA VAL A 776 16.95 -15.05 -7.42
C VAL A 776 16.00 -15.03 -6.22
N ASN A 777 14.96 -14.18 -6.21
CA ASN A 777 13.95 -14.18 -5.15
C ASN A 777 13.35 -15.58 -4.95
N ARG A 778 12.98 -16.24 -6.06
CA ARG A 778 12.42 -17.59 -6.07
C ARG A 778 13.44 -18.68 -5.76
N GLN A 779 14.67 -18.55 -6.22
CA GLN A 779 15.77 -19.44 -5.86
C GLN A 779 16.03 -19.46 -4.35
N LEU A 780 16.00 -18.30 -3.69
CA LEU A 780 16.20 -18.19 -2.25
C LEU A 780 15.06 -18.83 -1.44
N ILE A 781 13.81 -18.70 -1.90
CA ILE A 781 12.67 -19.39 -1.31
C ILE A 781 12.76 -20.90 -1.53
N MET A 782 13.16 -21.35 -2.72
CA MET A 782 13.38 -22.78 -3.01
C MET A 782 14.48 -23.37 -2.13
N HIS A 783 15.60 -22.66 -1.92
CA HIS A 783 16.63 -23.05 -0.96
C HIS A 783 16.07 -23.11 0.47
N ARG A 784 15.28 -22.11 0.89
CA ARG A 784 14.65 -22.11 2.21
C ARG A 784 13.72 -23.30 2.41
N THR A 785 12.97 -23.67 1.36
CA THR A 785 12.07 -24.83 1.29
C THR A 785 12.85 -26.14 1.48
N ARG A 786 13.95 -26.33 0.73
CA ARG A 786 14.90 -27.45 0.95
C ARG A 786 15.29 -27.56 2.43
N LYS A 787 15.67 -26.44 3.06
CA LYS A 787 16.07 -26.38 4.48
C LYS A 787 14.94 -26.53 5.50
N VAL A 788 13.68 -26.53 5.08
CA VAL A 788 12.53 -26.94 5.91
C VAL A 788 12.29 -28.44 5.79
N PHE A 789 12.24 -28.96 4.57
CA PHE A 789 12.09 -30.40 4.32
C PHE A 789 13.19 -31.21 5.02
N GLU A 790 14.44 -30.71 5.04
CA GLU A 790 15.53 -31.36 5.79
C GLU A 790 15.22 -31.59 7.28
N ARG A 791 14.47 -30.68 7.90
CA ARG A 791 14.12 -30.75 9.32
C ARG A 791 12.90 -31.64 9.58
N VAL A 792 11.90 -31.58 8.69
CA VAL A 792 10.66 -32.36 8.81
C VAL A 792 10.89 -33.84 8.52
N PHE A 793 11.76 -34.17 7.56
CA PHE A 793 11.98 -35.55 7.11
C PHE A 793 13.28 -36.21 7.64
N ASP A 794 14.12 -35.48 8.38
CA ASP A 794 15.44 -35.96 8.90
C ASP A 794 16.33 -36.60 7.80
N ARG A 795 16.29 -35.99 6.61
CA ARG A 795 16.97 -36.39 5.37
C ARG A 795 17.61 -35.15 4.74
N SER A 796 18.74 -35.26 4.05
CA SER A 796 19.31 -34.12 3.33
C SER A 796 18.48 -33.82 2.07
N TRP A 797 18.45 -32.56 1.60
CA TRP A 797 17.65 -32.22 0.41
C TRP A 797 18.14 -32.95 -0.85
N GLU A 798 19.44 -33.26 -0.92
CA GLU A 798 20.04 -34.09 -1.97
C GLU A 798 19.54 -35.54 -1.88
N SER A 799 19.38 -36.12 -0.68
CA SER A 799 18.83 -37.47 -0.53
C SER A 799 17.31 -37.54 -0.71
N MET A 800 16.66 -36.39 -0.91
CA MET A 800 15.26 -36.23 -1.32
C MET A 800 15.13 -35.76 -2.78
N ASP A 801 16.23 -35.74 -3.54
CA ASP A 801 16.33 -35.28 -4.94
C ASP A 801 15.55 -33.98 -5.20
N MET A 802 15.64 -33.01 -4.28
CA MET A 802 14.82 -31.77 -4.33
C MET A 802 15.33 -30.77 -5.37
N HIS A 803 15.24 -31.12 -6.65
CA HIS A 803 15.77 -30.36 -7.78
C HIS A 803 14.71 -29.44 -8.41
N LEU A 804 15.14 -28.33 -9.01
CA LEU A 804 14.25 -27.49 -9.80
C LEU A 804 13.60 -28.33 -10.92
N LEU A 805 12.29 -28.15 -11.14
CA LEU A 805 11.64 -28.65 -12.35
C LEU A 805 11.72 -27.56 -13.42
N TYR A 806 11.08 -26.41 -13.16
CA TYR A 806 11.21 -25.24 -14.01
C TYR A 806 10.87 -23.94 -13.28
N ASP A 807 11.43 -22.83 -13.76
CA ASP A 807 11.06 -21.47 -13.38
C ASP A 807 10.83 -20.68 -14.67
N VAL A 808 9.72 -19.94 -14.75
CA VAL A 808 9.27 -19.23 -15.95
C VAL A 808 8.55 -17.93 -15.55
N ALA A 809 8.75 -16.86 -16.34
CA ALA A 809 8.06 -15.60 -16.15
C ALA A 809 6.75 -15.51 -16.97
N HIS A 810 5.75 -14.78 -16.45
CA HIS A 810 4.45 -14.57 -17.12
C HIS A 810 4.06 -13.11 -17.40
N ASN A 811 4.86 -12.15 -16.91
CA ASN A 811 4.73 -10.70 -17.14
C ASN A 811 6.11 -10.22 -17.60
N ILE A 812 6.33 -10.21 -18.91
CA ILE A 812 7.67 -10.09 -19.51
C ILE A 812 7.58 -9.64 -20.98
N ALA A 813 8.60 -8.93 -21.47
CA ALA A 813 8.90 -8.87 -22.90
C ALA A 813 10.26 -9.53 -23.19
N LYS A 814 10.42 -10.17 -24.35
CA LYS A 814 11.71 -10.74 -24.81
C LYS A 814 11.96 -10.38 -26.26
N LYS A 815 13.22 -10.14 -26.62
CA LYS A 815 13.69 -10.24 -28.02
C LYS A 815 13.74 -11.73 -28.37
N GLU A 816 12.94 -12.16 -29.33
CA GLU A 816 12.82 -13.55 -29.79
C GLU A 816 12.69 -13.58 -31.33
N VAL A 817 13.19 -14.64 -31.99
CA VAL A 817 13.10 -14.78 -33.45
C VAL A 817 11.89 -15.63 -33.84
N HIS A 818 11.02 -15.08 -34.68
CA HIS A 818 9.80 -15.74 -35.18
C HIS A 818 9.64 -15.55 -36.70
N ASP A 819 8.90 -16.43 -37.38
CA ASP A 819 8.50 -16.21 -38.77
C ASP A 819 7.35 -15.20 -38.86
N VAL A 820 7.52 -14.18 -39.70
CA VAL A 820 6.49 -13.17 -39.98
C VAL A 820 6.20 -13.12 -41.48
N GLY A 821 5.63 -14.22 -42.00
CA GLY A 821 5.11 -14.30 -43.37
C GLY A 821 6.07 -14.95 -44.37
N GLY A 822 6.92 -15.87 -43.91
CA GLY A 822 8.00 -16.47 -44.69
C GLY A 822 9.36 -15.77 -44.54
N GLU A 823 9.51 -14.92 -43.53
CA GLU A 823 10.72 -14.17 -43.19
C GLU A 823 10.98 -14.27 -41.68
N GLU A 824 12.16 -14.74 -41.27
CA GLU A 824 12.61 -14.71 -39.87
C GLU A 824 12.84 -13.26 -39.42
N ARG A 825 12.29 -12.87 -38.26
CA ARG A 825 12.45 -11.54 -37.66
C ARG A 825 12.65 -11.62 -36.16
N GLU A 826 13.52 -10.75 -35.62
CA GLU A 826 13.56 -10.50 -34.18
C GLU A 826 12.38 -9.61 -33.78
N LEU A 827 11.63 -10.02 -32.78
CA LEU A 827 10.44 -9.35 -32.26
C LEU A 827 10.58 -9.11 -30.75
N TYR A 828 10.07 -7.98 -30.26
CA TYR A 828 9.71 -7.84 -28.85
C TYR A 828 8.37 -8.58 -28.62
N VAL A 829 8.43 -9.79 -28.08
CA VAL A 829 7.23 -10.56 -27.71
C VAL A 829 6.81 -10.18 -26.28
N HIS A 830 5.77 -9.36 -26.18
CA HIS A 830 5.12 -8.98 -24.92
C HIS A 830 4.18 -10.09 -24.45
N ARG A 831 4.29 -10.48 -23.18
CA ARG A 831 3.43 -11.45 -22.51
C ARG A 831 3.00 -10.89 -21.16
N LYS A 832 1.69 -10.88 -20.90
CA LYS A 832 1.09 -10.41 -19.64
C LYS A 832 0.03 -11.38 -19.17
N GLY A 833 0.29 -12.05 -18.04
CA GLY A 833 -0.42 -13.27 -17.68
C GLY A 833 -0.34 -14.32 -18.79
N ALA A 834 0.82 -14.48 -19.43
CA ALA A 834 1.02 -15.49 -20.47
C ALA A 834 2.45 -16.05 -20.42
N THR A 835 2.60 -17.35 -20.66
CA THR A 835 3.85 -18.09 -20.41
C THR A 835 4.55 -18.44 -21.71
N ARG A 836 5.89 -18.39 -21.75
CA ARG A 836 6.66 -18.91 -22.89
C ARG A 836 6.50 -20.43 -23.00
N ALA A 837 6.32 -20.92 -24.22
CA ALA A 837 5.84 -22.27 -24.55
C ALA A 837 6.61 -22.88 -25.74
N PHE A 838 7.94 -22.76 -25.75
CA PHE A 838 8.77 -23.22 -26.87
C PHE A 838 8.77 -24.75 -27.04
N PRO A 839 8.61 -25.27 -28.27
CA PRO A 839 8.48 -26.69 -28.55
C PRO A 839 9.81 -27.46 -28.49
N ALA A 840 9.72 -28.79 -28.63
CA ALA A 840 10.89 -29.66 -28.76
C ALA A 840 11.79 -29.23 -29.92
N GLY A 841 13.10 -29.34 -29.73
CA GLY A 841 14.14 -28.93 -30.66
C GLY A 841 14.48 -27.43 -30.65
N HIS A 842 13.67 -26.56 -30.03
CA HIS A 842 13.90 -25.12 -30.06
C HIS A 842 15.19 -24.72 -29.29
N PRO A 843 16.10 -23.91 -29.87
CA PRO A 843 17.45 -23.71 -29.31
C PRO A 843 17.46 -23.04 -27.94
N GLU A 844 16.55 -22.09 -27.68
CA GLU A 844 16.41 -21.39 -26.39
C GLU A 844 15.78 -22.23 -25.26
N VAL A 845 15.36 -23.46 -25.53
CA VAL A 845 15.00 -24.39 -24.46
C VAL A 845 16.29 -24.91 -23.81
N PRO A 846 16.44 -24.86 -22.47
CA PRO A 846 17.63 -25.35 -21.79
C PRO A 846 17.98 -26.79 -22.14
N ALA A 847 19.26 -27.14 -22.06
CA ALA A 847 19.76 -28.42 -22.58
C ALA A 847 19.12 -29.65 -21.92
N ALA A 848 18.64 -29.54 -20.68
CA ALA A 848 17.89 -30.60 -19.97
C ALA A 848 16.54 -30.94 -20.63
N TYR A 849 15.94 -30.00 -21.36
CA TYR A 849 14.57 -30.11 -21.89
C TYR A 849 14.44 -29.94 -23.40
N ARG A 850 15.50 -29.53 -24.10
CA ARG A 850 15.46 -29.24 -25.53
C ARG A 850 14.89 -30.38 -26.37
N ASP A 851 15.22 -31.63 -26.08
CA ASP A 851 14.78 -32.79 -26.87
C ASP A 851 13.30 -33.15 -26.70
N VAL A 852 12.63 -32.66 -25.63
CA VAL A 852 11.22 -32.97 -25.31
C VAL A 852 10.27 -31.77 -25.39
N GLY A 853 10.80 -30.55 -25.23
CA GLY A 853 10.06 -29.28 -25.23
C GLY A 853 10.16 -28.56 -23.89
N GLN A 854 9.92 -27.25 -23.87
CA GLN A 854 10.03 -26.46 -22.64
C GLN A 854 8.95 -26.85 -21.63
N PRO A 855 9.25 -27.04 -20.33
CA PRO A 855 8.22 -27.16 -19.31
C PRO A 855 7.42 -25.86 -19.19
N ILE A 856 6.15 -26.00 -18.84
CA ILE A 856 5.21 -24.91 -18.60
C ILE A 856 4.42 -25.27 -17.34
N ILE A 857 4.27 -24.33 -16.42
CA ILE A 857 3.62 -24.54 -15.13
C ILE A 857 2.37 -23.67 -15.09
N ILE A 858 1.21 -24.31 -15.00
CA ILE A 858 -0.10 -23.64 -14.93
C ILE A 858 -0.63 -23.76 -13.49
N PRO A 859 -0.41 -22.75 -12.61
CA PRO A 859 -1.09 -22.66 -11.33
C PRO A 859 -2.61 -22.57 -11.49
N GLY A 860 -3.33 -23.47 -10.82
CA GLY A 860 -4.77 -23.36 -10.61
C GLY A 860 -5.09 -22.65 -9.30
N SER A 861 -5.86 -23.33 -8.45
CA SER A 861 -6.30 -22.86 -7.13
C SER A 861 -6.15 -23.96 -6.08
N MET A 862 -6.28 -23.60 -4.80
CA MET A 862 -5.98 -24.45 -3.62
C MET A 862 -6.79 -25.76 -3.51
N GLY A 863 -7.71 -26.03 -4.43
CA GLY A 863 -8.48 -27.29 -4.51
C GLY A 863 -8.77 -27.78 -5.94
N ALA A 864 -8.30 -27.07 -6.99
CA ALA A 864 -8.47 -27.50 -8.39
C ALA A 864 -7.25 -28.28 -8.92
N GLY A 865 -6.08 -28.11 -8.29
CA GLY A 865 -4.81 -28.62 -8.79
C GLY A 865 -4.11 -27.64 -9.73
N SER A 866 -2.98 -28.09 -10.29
CA SER A 866 -2.15 -27.36 -11.26
C SER A 866 -1.63 -28.32 -12.32
N TYR A 867 -1.17 -27.79 -13.46
CA TYR A 867 -0.65 -28.63 -14.54
C TYR A 867 0.80 -28.35 -14.87
N VAL A 868 1.51 -29.41 -15.26
CA VAL A 868 2.76 -29.33 -16.01
C VAL A 868 2.44 -29.68 -17.46
N LEU A 869 2.72 -28.74 -18.36
CA LEU A 869 2.64 -28.93 -19.81
C LEU A 869 4.05 -28.92 -20.42
N ARG A 870 4.16 -29.26 -21.70
CA ARG A 870 5.31 -28.90 -22.55
C ARG A 870 4.89 -27.89 -23.61
N GLY A 871 5.85 -27.16 -24.18
CA GLY A 871 5.63 -26.38 -25.40
C GLY A 871 5.10 -27.26 -26.54
N GLY A 872 3.91 -26.92 -27.04
CA GLY A 872 3.30 -27.60 -28.18
C GLY A 872 3.81 -27.05 -29.51
N GLU A 873 3.85 -27.88 -30.55
CA GLU A 873 4.47 -27.53 -31.84
C GLU A 873 3.81 -26.33 -32.54
N ALA A 874 2.52 -26.09 -32.29
CA ALA A 874 1.78 -24.99 -32.89
C ALA A 874 1.89 -23.67 -32.10
N SER A 875 2.60 -23.63 -30.97
CA SER A 875 2.79 -22.38 -30.20
C SER A 875 3.51 -21.29 -31.01
N MET A 876 4.50 -21.66 -31.83
CA MET A 876 5.25 -20.69 -32.64
C MET A 876 4.32 -19.97 -33.64
N ASP A 877 3.62 -20.74 -34.48
CA ASP A 877 2.72 -20.24 -35.53
C ASP A 877 1.48 -19.49 -35.01
N LEU A 878 0.98 -19.85 -33.83
CA LEU A 878 -0.32 -19.37 -33.31
C LEU A 878 -0.19 -18.25 -32.27
N THR A 879 0.86 -18.28 -31.45
CA THR A 879 0.95 -17.52 -30.20
C THR A 879 2.34 -16.95 -29.92
N PHE A 880 3.24 -16.91 -30.92
CA PHE A 880 4.64 -16.49 -30.75
C PHE A 880 5.32 -17.29 -29.62
N GLY A 881 5.16 -18.62 -29.66
CA GLY A 881 5.73 -19.51 -28.66
C GLY A 881 5.16 -19.27 -27.27
N SER A 882 3.83 -19.12 -27.11
CA SER A 882 3.19 -18.77 -25.83
C SER A 882 1.96 -19.61 -25.48
N THR A 883 1.58 -19.64 -24.20
CA THR A 883 0.30 -20.20 -23.73
C THR A 883 -0.20 -19.49 -22.46
N ALA A 884 -1.26 -19.99 -21.83
CA ALA A 884 -1.81 -19.53 -20.55
C ALA A 884 -0.77 -19.43 -19.42
N HIS A 885 -1.10 -18.69 -18.35
CA HIS A 885 -0.29 -18.59 -17.11
C HIS A 885 -0.95 -19.16 -15.86
N GLY A 886 -2.23 -19.50 -15.92
CA GLY A 886 -2.98 -20.02 -14.78
C GLY A 886 -4.43 -20.31 -15.17
N ALA A 887 -5.31 -20.42 -14.19
CA ALA A 887 -6.74 -20.58 -14.44
C ALA A 887 -7.43 -19.29 -14.97
N GLY A 888 -6.94 -18.11 -14.56
CA GLY A 888 -7.66 -16.85 -14.73
C GLY A 888 -8.86 -16.74 -13.77
N ARG A 889 -9.27 -15.52 -13.41
CA ARG A 889 -10.36 -15.31 -12.44
C ARG A 889 -11.72 -15.30 -13.14
N LEU A 890 -12.75 -15.77 -12.44
CA LEU A 890 -14.17 -15.59 -12.81
C LEU A 890 -14.79 -14.36 -12.13
N MET A 891 -14.16 -13.91 -11.05
CA MET A 891 -14.73 -12.92 -10.14
C MET A 891 -13.63 -12.18 -9.37
N SER A 892 -13.94 -10.97 -8.91
CA SER A 892 -13.19 -10.26 -7.87
C SER A 892 -13.07 -11.10 -6.59
N ARG A 893 -12.17 -10.75 -5.67
CA ARG A 893 -12.09 -11.49 -4.39
C ARG A 893 -13.21 -11.06 -3.41
N THR A 894 -14.08 -10.12 -3.84
CA THR A 894 -15.41 -9.82 -3.30
C THR A 894 -16.23 -11.08 -3.20
N GLN A 895 -16.48 -11.64 -4.38
CA GLN A 895 -17.49 -12.63 -4.57
C GLN A 895 -16.96 -13.93 -3.98
N ALA A 896 -15.65 -14.15 -4.09
CA ALA A 896 -14.91 -15.12 -3.31
C ALA A 896 -15.21 -15.06 -1.80
N LYS A 897 -15.05 -13.91 -1.12
CA LYS A 897 -15.33 -13.77 0.32
C LYS A 897 -16.82 -13.78 0.69
N GLN A 898 -17.71 -13.40 -0.21
CA GLN A 898 -19.16 -13.46 0.00
C GLN A 898 -19.74 -14.87 -0.25
N GLU A 899 -19.14 -15.64 -1.15
CA GLU A 899 -19.57 -16.98 -1.58
C GLU A 899 -18.87 -18.09 -0.78
N PHE A 900 -17.66 -17.85 -0.26
CA PHE A 900 -16.85 -18.83 0.48
C PHE A 900 -16.37 -18.28 1.84
N TRP A 901 -16.66 -19.00 2.94
CA TRP A 901 -16.13 -18.68 4.28
C TRP A 901 -14.75 -19.29 4.50
N GLY A 902 -13.77 -18.49 4.95
CA GLY A 902 -12.37 -18.92 5.04
C GLY A 902 -12.12 -20.19 5.85
N GLU A 903 -12.70 -20.29 7.06
CA GLU A 903 -12.58 -21.50 7.90
C GLU A 903 -13.30 -22.69 7.27
N THR A 904 -14.44 -22.47 6.60
CA THR A 904 -15.16 -23.54 5.89
C THR A 904 -14.36 -24.03 4.70
N VAL A 905 -13.72 -23.14 3.93
CA VAL A 905 -12.80 -23.55 2.86
C VAL A 905 -11.63 -24.35 3.45
N GLN A 906 -11.03 -23.93 4.56
CA GLN A 906 -9.97 -24.72 5.22
C GLN A 906 -10.46 -26.10 5.71
N ASP A 907 -11.65 -26.17 6.31
CA ASP A 907 -12.26 -27.41 6.79
C ASP A 907 -12.64 -28.34 5.63
N GLU A 908 -13.25 -27.82 4.56
CA GLU A 908 -13.63 -28.61 3.38
C GLU A 908 -12.39 -29.08 2.60
N LEU A 909 -11.39 -28.22 2.42
CA LEU A 909 -10.10 -28.59 1.83
C LEU A 909 -9.43 -29.70 2.65
N ARG A 910 -9.39 -29.60 3.98
CA ARG A 910 -8.77 -30.62 4.86
C ARG A 910 -9.57 -31.92 4.92
N ASP A 911 -10.88 -31.85 5.14
CA ASP A 911 -11.71 -33.00 5.48
C ASP A 911 -12.32 -33.70 4.25
N GLN A 912 -12.47 -33.00 3.12
CA GLN A 912 -12.98 -33.57 1.86
C GLN A 912 -11.89 -33.77 0.80
N GLN A 913 -10.86 -32.91 0.76
CA GLN A 913 -9.81 -32.92 -0.28
C GLN A 913 -8.40 -33.29 0.25
N HIS A 914 -8.23 -33.37 1.58
CA HIS A 914 -6.96 -33.62 2.28
C HIS A 914 -5.84 -32.59 1.97
N VAL A 915 -6.25 -31.33 1.78
CA VAL A 915 -5.38 -30.17 1.58
C VAL A 915 -5.28 -29.34 2.85
N TYR A 916 -4.06 -29.06 3.31
CA TYR A 916 -3.78 -28.32 4.54
C TYR A 916 -3.32 -26.89 4.20
N VAL A 917 -4.14 -25.88 4.51
CA VAL A 917 -3.84 -24.46 4.16
C VAL A 917 -3.48 -23.64 5.40
N LYS A 918 -2.37 -22.89 5.33
CA LYS A 918 -2.02 -21.81 6.28
C LYS A 918 -1.94 -20.48 5.54
N ALA A 919 -2.31 -19.40 6.22
CA ALA A 919 -2.30 -18.03 5.71
C ALA A 919 -2.18 -17.06 6.89
N GLN A 920 -1.95 -15.77 6.64
CA GLN A 920 -1.98 -14.78 7.73
C GLN A 920 -3.41 -14.52 8.26
N SER A 921 -4.45 -14.73 7.44
CA SER A 921 -5.85 -14.73 7.87
C SER A 921 -6.72 -15.71 7.08
N GLY A 922 -7.91 -16.03 7.60
CA GLY A 922 -8.91 -16.82 6.87
C GLY A 922 -9.47 -16.11 5.65
N ALA A 923 -9.46 -14.76 5.63
CA ALA A 923 -9.90 -13.98 4.47
C ALA A 923 -9.01 -14.23 3.25
N THR A 924 -7.68 -14.34 3.43
CA THR A 924 -6.75 -14.70 2.35
C THR A 924 -7.03 -16.08 1.74
N VAL A 925 -7.63 -17.00 2.51
CA VAL A 925 -8.03 -18.33 2.00
C VAL A 925 -9.33 -18.24 1.19
N ALA A 926 -10.30 -17.44 1.64
CA ALA A 926 -11.53 -17.18 0.92
C ALA A 926 -11.30 -16.43 -0.40
N GLU A 927 -10.45 -15.39 -0.41
CA GLU A 927 -10.09 -14.57 -1.60
C GLU A 927 -9.61 -15.37 -2.82
N GLU A 928 -9.06 -16.55 -2.54
CA GLU A 928 -8.31 -17.39 -3.47
C GLU A 928 -8.88 -18.83 -3.52
N ALA A 929 -10.11 -19.01 -3.01
CA ALA A 929 -10.82 -20.29 -2.92
C ALA A 929 -11.09 -20.94 -4.30
N PRO A 930 -11.41 -22.25 -4.39
CA PRO A 930 -11.37 -22.95 -5.66
C PRO A 930 -12.35 -22.45 -6.74
N GLY A 931 -13.59 -22.12 -6.38
CA GLY A 931 -14.64 -21.69 -7.33
C GLY A 931 -14.50 -20.26 -7.86
N VAL A 932 -13.47 -19.54 -7.41
CA VAL A 932 -13.16 -18.14 -7.74
C VAL A 932 -12.50 -17.98 -9.13
N TYR A 933 -11.91 -19.07 -9.60
CA TYR A 933 -11.14 -19.15 -10.84
C TYR A 933 -11.94 -19.89 -11.91
N LYS A 934 -11.58 -19.69 -13.18
CA LYS A 934 -12.12 -20.51 -14.27
C LYS A 934 -11.67 -21.96 -14.07
N ASP A 935 -12.34 -22.89 -14.73
CA ASP A 935 -11.90 -24.28 -14.72
C ASP A 935 -10.52 -24.42 -15.41
N VAL A 936 -9.50 -24.72 -14.60
CA VAL A 936 -8.12 -24.90 -15.08
C VAL A 936 -8.01 -26.10 -16.01
N ASP A 937 -8.86 -27.12 -15.85
CA ASP A 937 -8.90 -28.29 -16.72
C ASP A 937 -9.36 -27.89 -18.13
N GLU A 938 -10.31 -26.95 -18.23
CA GLU A 938 -10.83 -26.42 -19.50
C GLU A 938 -9.84 -25.46 -20.18
N VAL A 939 -9.17 -24.59 -19.42
CA VAL A 939 -8.07 -23.74 -19.92
C VAL A 939 -6.94 -24.58 -20.50
N VAL A 940 -6.54 -25.64 -19.78
CA VAL A 940 -5.50 -26.57 -20.22
C VAL A 940 -5.97 -27.46 -21.36
N ARG A 941 -7.23 -27.92 -21.38
CA ARG A 941 -7.81 -28.68 -22.50
C ARG A 941 -7.76 -27.87 -23.79
N VAL A 942 -8.17 -26.59 -23.76
CA VAL A 942 -8.09 -25.72 -24.94
C VAL A 942 -6.65 -25.49 -25.38
N SER A 943 -5.71 -25.36 -24.44
CA SER A 943 -4.26 -25.20 -24.74
C SER A 943 -3.64 -26.44 -25.41
N ASP A 944 -4.03 -27.63 -24.97
CA ASP A 944 -3.60 -28.94 -25.48
C ASP A 944 -4.22 -29.24 -26.85
N GLU A 945 -5.52 -29.02 -27.03
CA GLU A 945 -6.22 -29.23 -28.31
C GLU A 945 -5.84 -28.20 -29.39
N LEU A 946 -5.41 -27.00 -29.00
CA LEU A 946 -4.83 -26.03 -29.93
C LEU A 946 -3.38 -26.34 -30.31
N GLY A 947 -2.71 -27.25 -29.60
CA GLY A 947 -1.29 -27.60 -29.79
C GLY A 947 -0.33 -26.50 -29.35
N ILE A 948 -0.73 -25.63 -28.42
CA ILE A 948 0.09 -24.52 -27.88
C ILE A 948 0.73 -24.84 -26.53
N GLY A 949 0.17 -25.81 -25.79
CA GLY A 949 0.74 -26.36 -24.57
C GLY A 949 0.22 -27.77 -24.30
N ASP A 950 1.02 -28.77 -24.63
CA ASP A 950 0.65 -30.19 -24.53
C ASP A 950 0.66 -30.67 -23.06
N LYS A 951 -0.39 -31.33 -22.58
CA LYS A 951 -0.41 -31.91 -21.21
C LYS A 951 0.71 -32.94 -21.01
N VAL A 952 1.44 -32.82 -19.90
CA VAL A 952 2.41 -33.82 -19.43
C VAL A 952 1.92 -34.47 -18.13
N ALA A 953 1.61 -33.68 -17.11
CA ALA A 953 1.12 -34.16 -15.81
C ALA A 953 0.11 -33.22 -15.15
N ARG A 954 -0.80 -33.78 -14.33
CA ARG A 954 -1.60 -33.05 -13.36
C ARG A 954 -0.99 -33.20 -11.97
N THR A 955 -1.03 -32.12 -11.21
CA THR A 955 -0.60 -32.03 -9.82
C THR A 955 -1.77 -31.53 -8.98
N TYR A 956 -1.84 -31.94 -7.71
CA TYR A 956 -2.91 -31.58 -6.80
C TYR A 956 -2.34 -31.17 -5.43
N PRO A 957 -2.86 -30.10 -4.78
CA PRO A 957 -2.38 -29.66 -3.48
C PRO A 957 -2.37 -30.76 -2.41
N VAL A 958 -1.46 -30.59 -1.45
CA VAL A 958 -1.38 -31.33 -0.18
C VAL A 958 -1.17 -30.33 0.96
N CYS A 959 -0.29 -29.34 0.78
CA CYS A 959 -0.10 -28.23 1.71
C CYS A 959 -0.05 -26.90 0.94
N ASN A 960 -0.79 -25.85 1.34
CA ASN A 960 -0.68 -24.50 0.77
C ASN A 960 -0.35 -23.46 1.86
N ILE A 961 0.53 -22.52 1.51
CA ILE A 961 0.80 -21.30 2.26
C ILE A 961 0.45 -20.11 1.39
N LYS A 962 -0.51 -19.27 1.81
CA LYS A 962 -0.77 -17.97 1.18
C LYS A 962 0.11 -16.86 1.75
N GLY A 963 0.40 -15.88 0.89
CA GLY A 963 1.24 -14.71 1.14
C GLY A 963 0.53 -13.57 1.88
#